data_AF-A0A526VKF9-F1
#
_entry.id   AF-A0A526VKF9-F1
#
_cell.length_a   1.000
_cell.length_b   1.000
_cell.length_c   1.000
_cell.angle_alpha   90.00
_cell.angle_beta   90.00
_cell.angle_gamma   90.00
#
_symmetry.space_group_name_H-M   'P 1'
#
loop_
_entity.id
_entity.type
_entity.pdbx_description
1 polymer ?
#
loop_
_entity_poly.entity_id
_entity_poly.type
_entity_poly.pdbx_seq_one_letter_code
_entity_poly.pdbx_strand_id
1 'polypeptide(L)'
;MPAQVFTLARRFGAAVGGAIYVGKVDTDPYLIQNRIPVYIENEDGSFLEIQQPVYINAAGNPSYQGRVIKMLVDGAYSMKIFDSFGVEQYYFTNVMKFDPDQFSARLASYTDGAGDALVGVKQPFPSAVGMTQHDFNGLYFNFAQWGVKADGTDQSAKIQAALNEIPNGSTIELPRGSINIGLGNIQITKGVRIVGSGFSQASSGLVVAHTSNPHFKAVSVNNVMLENIYFDSSVTRTNGKYLDFVTCHRFTIQGCFFWNFDLLADFNGGTEINFVRCEGFTNIGGTGKGVMWFGKQNYTGSVNILGCYFKIPDEVQLLPEFGVRVGYVDVLYIDGSTTIIRCGHDVEIVPGAGQFAHLIKIVGGILDVATGGLFVQPTGGADVEVELIGSYSTGMTTGSWIFDATNGEITANITGGQIFSNGSGAGAIDVIGSGAYVNINGTMFANNQLALHGSAGCTIACRNASFGDFLNTSGNQFPFAFDSTVKGVLENCTFRNNLNPGTNLSPMMKVWNNFGVSDWKDYVPTVVATGGMITTSVVRSASYKVSKEEVTINVAVEIVANGTGSGQIDIGLPAGYGATQTATGQGIRIGSNGKALIGDIQQDRPNQIRVRQYDGTYPLQNNGSVATGDTFTMSITYRIAP
;
A
#
# COMPACT_ATOMS: atom_id res chain seq x y z
N MET A 1 41.20 -56.38 -7.02
CA MET A 1 42.65 -56.16 -6.80
C MET A 1 43.48 -56.82 -7.91
N PRO A 2 44.46 -56.13 -8.52
CA PRO A 2 45.50 -56.75 -9.36
C PRO A 2 46.26 -57.83 -8.57
N ALA A 3 46.97 -58.75 -9.24
CA ALA A 3 47.78 -59.77 -8.55
C ALA A 3 48.86 -59.09 -7.69
N GLN A 4 48.67 -59.14 -6.36
CA GLN A 4 49.54 -58.47 -5.40
C GLN A 4 50.73 -59.37 -5.03
N VAL A 5 51.94 -58.80 -5.03
CA VAL A 5 53.15 -59.47 -4.55
C VAL A 5 53.28 -59.26 -3.05
N PHE A 6 53.43 -60.35 -2.30
CA PHE A 6 53.63 -60.35 -0.84
C PHE A 6 55.12 -60.48 -0.50
N THR A 7 55.60 -59.57 0.35
CA THR A 7 57.01 -59.45 0.73
C THR A 7 57.21 -59.72 2.22
N LEU A 8 58.47 -59.79 2.66
CA LEU A 8 58.84 -59.87 4.07
C LEU A 8 58.76 -58.47 4.71
N ALA A 9 58.38 -58.40 5.99
CA ALA A 9 58.24 -57.15 6.71
C ALA A 9 59.57 -56.41 6.95
N ARG A 10 60.67 -57.18 7.04
CA ARG A 10 62.00 -56.66 7.41
C ARG A 10 62.92 -56.38 6.22
N ARG A 11 62.53 -56.79 5.00
CA ARG A 11 63.29 -56.57 3.76
C ARG A 11 62.37 -56.71 2.55
N PHE A 12 62.64 -55.96 1.49
CA PHE A 12 61.89 -56.05 0.23
C PHE A 12 62.28 -57.31 -0.57
N GLY A 13 61.91 -58.48 -0.05
CA GLY A 13 62.07 -59.78 -0.70
C GLY A 13 60.77 -60.57 -0.61
N ALA A 14 60.52 -61.43 -1.60
CA ALA A 14 59.31 -62.26 -1.64
C ALA A 14 59.16 -63.11 -0.37
N ALA A 15 57.95 -63.19 0.17
CA ALA A 15 57.61 -64.09 1.28
C ALA A 15 57.45 -65.54 0.78
N VAL A 16 58.49 -66.07 0.15
CA VAL A 16 58.49 -67.38 -0.53
C VAL A 16 58.13 -68.50 0.44
N GLY A 17 57.17 -69.34 0.06
CA GLY A 17 56.66 -70.42 0.90
C GLY A 17 55.81 -69.94 2.08
N GLY A 18 55.47 -68.65 2.13
CA GLY A 18 54.62 -68.06 3.14
C GLY A 18 53.15 -68.43 2.98
N ALA A 19 52.35 -68.07 3.98
CA ALA A 19 50.94 -68.42 4.10
C ALA A 19 50.07 -67.16 4.29
N ILE A 20 48.99 -67.06 3.53
CA ILE A 20 48.00 -65.99 3.60
C ILE A 20 46.71 -66.55 4.22
N TYR A 21 46.22 -65.89 5.27
CA TYR A 21 44.93 -66.14 5.89
C TYR A 21 44.01 -64.94 5.69
N VAL A 22 42.75 -65.20 5.38
CA VAL A 22 41.67 -64.26 5.10
C VAL A 22 40.50 -64.58 6.04
N GLY A 23 39.98 -63.59 6.73
CA GLY A 23 38.91 -63.79 7.71
C GLY A 23 37.94 -62.62 7.79
N LYS A 24 37.00 -62.73 8.73
CA LYS A 24 36.03 -61.68 9.03
C LYS A 24 36.76 -60.40 9.40
N VAL A 25 36.21 -59.27 8.98
CA VAL A 25 36.74 -57.94 9.31
C VAL A 25 36.94 -57.79 10.82
N ASP A 26 38.02 -57.10 11.23
CA ASP A 26 38.39 -56.80 12.61
C ASP A 26 38.59 -58.04 13.52
N THR A 27 38.81 -59.23 12.93
CA THR A 27 39.15 -60.46 13.66
C THR A 27 40.51 -61.03 13.22
N ASP A 28 41.10 -61.95 14.00
CA ASP A 28 42.33 -62.63 13.60
C ASP A 28 42.01 -63.83 12.69
N PRO A 29 42.40 -63.82 11.40
CA PRO A 29 42.08 -64.89 10.44
C PRO A 29 42.95 -66.15 10.63
N TYR A 30 43.96 -66.13 11.49
CA TYR A 30 44.71 -67.33 11.84
C TYR A 30 43.81 -68.36 12.55
N LEU A 31 42.86 -67.91 13.36
CA LEU A 31 41.86 -68.75 14.01
C LEU A 31 40.83 -69.25 12.99
N ILE A 32 40.63 -70.58 12.94
CA ILE A 32 39.77 -71.20 11.91
C ILE A 32 38.33 -70.68 11.91
N GLN A 33 37.78 -70.35 13.10
CA GLN A 33 36.43 -69.81 13.27
C GLN A 33 36.21 -68.42 12.67
N ASN A 34 37.30 -67.70 12.42
CA ASN A 34 37.28 -66.35 11.85
C ASN A 34 37.49 -66.37 10.34
N ARG A 35 37.89 -67.50 9.74
CA ARG A 35 38.16 -67.61 8.30
C ARG A 35 36.87 -67.52 7.49
N ILE A 36 36.96 -66.86 6.34
CA ILE A 36 35.87 -66.76 5.35
C ILE A 36 36.29 -67.41 4.03
N PRO A 37 35.36 -67.83 3.17
CA PRO A 37 35.70 -68.42 1.88
C PRO A 37 36.62 -67.52 1.04
N VAL A 38 37.61 -68.14 0.36
CA VAL A 38 38.47 -67.49 -0.63
C VAL A 38 38.24 -68.17 -1.97
N TYR A 39 38.00 -67.38 -3.00
CA TYR A 39 37.73 -67.87 -4.34
C TYR A 39 38.87 -67.54 -5.29
N ILE A 40 38.99 -68.32 -6.36
CA ILE A 40 39.79 -67.99 -7.54
C ILE A 40 38.89 -67.93 -8.77
N GLU A 41 39.18 -67.00 -9.68
CA GLU A 41 38.51 -66.88 -10.98
C GLU A 41 39.23 -67.78 -11.99
N ASN A 42 38.51 -68.74 -12.57
CA ASN A 42 39.01 -69.59 -13.64
C ASN A 42 39.01 -68.84 -14.98
N GLU A 43 39.69 -69.39 -15.99
CA GLU A 43 39.76 -68.81 -17.35
C GLU A 43 38.38 -68.69 -18.04
N ASP A 44 37.41 -69.49 -17.62
CA ASP A 44 36.02 -69.46 -18.10
C ASP A 44 35.11 -68.46 -17.35
N GLY A 45 35.67 -67.72 -16.37
CA GLY A 45 34.94 -66.76 -15.54
C GLY A 45 34.20 -67.37 -14.35
N SER A 46 34.28 -68.69 -14.12
CA SER A 46 33.70 -69.33 -12.93
C SER A 46 34.54 -69.11 -11.67
N PHE A 47 33.92 -69.14 -10.49
CA PHE A 47 34.61 -69.02 -9.20
C PHE A 47 34.77 -70.39 -8.53
N LEU A 48 36.01 -70.75 -8.16
CA LEU A 48 36.32 -71.95 -7.38
C LEU A 48 36.76 -71.56 -5.96
N GLU A 49 36.10 -72.10 -4.94
CA GLU A 49 36.51 -71.94 -3.54
C GLU A 49 37.77 -72.76 -3.26
N ILE A 50 38.77 -72.15 -2.61
CA ILE A 50 40.01 -72.81 -2.21
C ILE A 50 40.17 -72.83 -0.69
N GLN A 51 40.87 -73.86 -0.21
CA GLN A 51 41.18 -73.98 1.22
C GLN A 51 42.30 -73.03 1.62
N GLN A 52 42.16 -72.46 2.81
CA GLN A 52 43.18 -71.60 3.43
C GLN A 52 44.13 -72.41 4.34
N PRO A 53 45.42 -72.03 4.46
CA PRO A 53 46.03 -70.83 3.91
C PRO A 53 46.28 -70.89 2.41
N VAL A 54 46.32 -69.71 1.78
CA VAL A 54 46.78 -69.57 0.39
C VAL A 54 48.30 -69.39 0.41
N TYR A 55 49.03 -70.25 -0.30
CA TYR A 55 50.50 -70.25 -0.26
C TYR A 55 51.12 -69.28 -1.25
N ILE A 56 52.26 -68.70 -0.87
CA ILE A 56 53.01 -67.73 -1.66
C ILE A 56 54.16 -68.43 -2.42
N ASN A 57 54.25 -68.24 -3.73
CA ASN A 57 55.29 -68.86 -4.55
C ASN A 57 56.64 -68.12 -4.49
N ALA A 58 57.64 -68.62 -5.24
CA ALA A 58 58.99 -68.04 -5.30
C ALA A 58 59.04 -66.59 -5.81
N ALA A 59 58.04 -66.15 -6.59
CA ALA A 59 57.92 -64.78 -7.07
C ALA A 59 57.15 -63.86 -6.10
N GLY A 60 56.67 -64.38 -4.97
CA GLY A 60 55.91 -63.61 -3.98
C GLY A 60 54.41 -63.51 -4.30
N ASN A 61 53.90 -64.25 -5.28
CA ASN A 61 52.49 -64.21 -5.64
C ASN A 61 51.69 -65.32 -4.94
N PRO A 62 50.40 -65.10 -4.62
CA PRO A 62 49.48 -66.17 -4.22
C PRO A 62 49.46 -67.27 -5.27
N SER A 63 49.54 -68.52 -4.82
CA SER A 63 49.58 -69.68 -5.68
C SER A 63 48.67 -70.79 -5.21
N TYR A 64 48.04 -71.45 -6.16
CA TYR A 64 47.23 -72.64 -5.94
C TYR A 64 47.64 -73.70 -6.97
N GLN A 65 48.02 -74.88 -6.48
CA GLN A 65 48.51 -75.99 -7.32
C GLN A 65 49.65 -75.58 -8.29
N GLY A 66 50.54 -74.69 -7.86
CA GLY A 66 51.70 -74.24 -8.64
C GLY A 66 51.42 -73.12 -9.67
N ARG A 67 50.16 -72.68 -9.82
CA ARG A 67 49.79 -71.55 -10.68
C ARG A 67 49.61 -70.28 -9.85
N VAL A 68 49.99 -69.13 -10.42
CA VAL A 68 49.67 -67.82 -9.85
C VAL A 68 48.16 -67.60 -9.93
N ILE A 69 47.56 -67.18 -8.83
CA ILE A 69 46.12 -66.93 -8.74
C ILE A 69 45.83 -65.49 -8.31
N LYS A 70 44.66 -65.00 -8.71
CA LYS A 70 44.03 -63.81 -8.15
C LYS A 70 43.02 -64.27 -7.11
N MET A 71 43.30 -63.97 -5.84
CA MET A 71 42.36 -64.25 -4.76
C MET A 71 41.18 -63.28 -4.85
N LEU A 72 39.97 -63.83 -4.80
CA LEU A 72 38.72 -63.10 -4.71
C LEU A 72 38.07 -63.39 -3.37
N VAL A 73 37.64 -62.34 -2.69
CA VAL A 73 36.99 -62.42 -1.39
C VAL A 73 35.78 -61.51 -1.48
N ASP A 74 34.61 -62.00 -1.08
CA ASP A 74 33.38 -61.22 -1.09
C ASP A 74 33.32 -60.31 0.16
N GLY A 75 33.10 -59.01 -0.05
CA GLY A 75 33.01 -58.02 1.03
C GLY A 75 34.32 -57.72 1.77
N ALA A 76 34.20 -56.98 2.87
CA ALA A 76 35.34 -56.54 3.69
C ALA A 76 35.93 -57.69 4.51
N TYR A 77 37.27 -57.77 4.57
CA TYR A 77 37.96 -58.90 5.21
C TYR A 77 39.25 -58.46 5.93
N SER A 78 39.64 -59.26 6.93
CA SER A 78 40.97 -59.19 7.56
C SER A 78 41.94 -60.12 6.84
N MET A 79 43.22 -59.76 6.80
CA MET A 79 44.26 -60.57 6.17
C MET A 79 45.49 -60.67 7.07
N LYS A 80 46.05 -61.86 7.20
CA LYS A 80 47.29 -62.11 7.94
C LYS A 80 48.26 -62.93 7.10
N ILE A 81 49.52 -62.51 7.06
CA ILE A 81 50.55 -63.07 6.19
C ILE A 81 51.72 -63.55 7.06
N PHE A 82 52.13 -64.79 6.85
CA PHE A 82 53.28 -65.43 7.49
C PHE A 82 54.34 -65.78 6.46
N ASP A 83 55.61 -65.81 6.87
CA ASP A 83 56.69 -66.37 6.06
C ASP A 83 56.76 -67.90 6.16
N SER A 84 57.71 -68.52 5.46
CA SER A 84 57.92 -69.97 5.47
C SER A 84 58.38 -70.53 6.82
N PHE A 85 58.82 -69.69 7.75
CA PHE A 85 59.19 -70.07 9.11
C PHE A 85 58.03 -69.90 10.10
N GLY A 86 56.84 -69.51 9.62
CA GLY A 86 55.67 -69.28 10.47
C GLY A 86 55.73 -67.96 11.25
N VAL A 87 56.61 -67.03 10.87
CA VAL A 87 56.70 -65.70 11.50
C VAL A 87 55.74 -64.74 10.80
N GLU A 88 54.90 -64.06 11.58
CA GLU A 88 53.97 -63.04 11.09
C GLU A 88 54.75 -61.88 10.43
N GLN A 89 54.40 -61.58 9.18
CA GLN A 89 54.95 -60.46 8.44
C GLN A 89 54.01 -59.26 8.51
N TYR A 90 52.73 -59.46 8.19
CA TYR A 90 51.73 -58.40 8.17
C TYR A 90 50.39 -58.89 8.69
N TYR A 91 49.68 -58.01 9.39
CA TYR A 91 48.30 -58.19 9.78
C TYR A 91 47.49 -56.94 9.43
N PHE A 92 46.48 -57.12 8.57
CA PHE A 92 45.51 -56.11 8.19
C PHE A 92 44.18 -56.47 8.83
N THR A 93 43.74 -55.69 9.83
CA THR A 93 42.45 -55.90 10.49
C THR A 93 41.27 -55.72 9.52
N ASN A 94 41.42 -54.83 8.53
CA ASN A 94 40.48 -54.63 7.43
C ASN A 94 41.26 -54.18 6.19
N VAL A 95 41.36 -55.04 5.18
CA VAL A 95 42.09 -54.75 3.93
C VAL A 95 41.39 -53.67 3.11
N MET A 96 40.05 -53.60 3.15
CA MET A 96 39.29 -52.60 2.40
C MET A 96 39.57 -51.16 2.84
N LYS A 97 40.04 -50.91 4.07
CA LYS A 97 40.46 -49.56 4.52
C LYS A 97 41.59 -48.97 3.67
N PHE A 98 42.34 -49.83 2.99
CA PHE A 98 43.50 -49.48 2.16
C PHE A 98 43.20 -49.60 0.67
N ASP A 99 41.95 -49.92 0.30
CA ASP A 99 41.54 -49.98 -1.10
C ASP A 99 41.48 -48.54 -1.66
N PRO A 100 42.25 -48.21 -2.72
CA PRO A 100 42.22 -46.89 -3.33
C PRO A 100 40.81 -46.47 -3.80
N ASP A 101 39.91 -47.42 -4.07
CA ASP A 101 38.54 -47.14 -4.47
C ASP A 101 37.68 -46.57 -3.32
N GLN A 102 38.11 -46.69 -2.05
CA GLN A 102 37.41 -46.10 -0.90
C GLN A 102 37.35 -44.57 -0.95
N PHE A 103 38.41 -43.92 -1.45
CA PHE A 103 38.39 -42.45 -1.55
C PHE A 103 37.34 -41.99 -2.56
N SER A 104 37.30 -42.63 -3.73
CA SER A 104 36.30 -42.37 -4.76
C SER A 104 34.88 -42.61 -4.24
N ALA A 105 34.65 -43.71 -3.50
CA ALA A 105 33.36 -44.00 -2.90
C ALA A 105 32.96 -42.97 -1.81
N ARG A 106 33.90 -42.55 -0.96
CA ARG A 106 33.66 -41.53 0.07
C ARG A 106 33.43 -40.15 -0.52
N LEU A 107 34.14 -39.79 -1.59
CA LEU A 107 33.99 -38.50 -2.27
C LEU A 107 32.69 -38.42 -3.09
N ALA A 108 32.19 -39.55 -3.61
CA ALA A 108 30.92 -39.63 -4.33
C ALA A 108 29.68 -39.77 -3.40
N SER A 109 29.90 -39.93 -2.09
CA SER A 109 28.81 -40.11 -1.11
C SER A 109 28.12 -38.80 -0.77
N TYR A 110 26.81 -38.87 -0.52
CA TYR A 110 25.99 -37.76 -0.02
C TYR A 110 25.73 -37.83 1.49
N THR A 111 26.35 -38.79 2.20
CA THR A 111 26.20 -38.93 3.66
C THR A 111 26.95 -37.83 4.39
N ASP A 112 26.40 -37.32 5.50
CA ASP A 112 27.05 -36.34 6.37
C ASP A 112 28.49 -36.73 6.71
N GLY A 113 29.41 -35.77 6.57
CA GLY A 113 30.85 -35.96 6.81
C GLY A 113 31.61 -36.67 5.67
N ALA A 114 30.95 -36.99 4.57
CA ALA A 114 31.54 -37.49 3.33
C ALA A 114 31.29 -36.50 2.18
N GLY A 115 31.71 -36.83 0.96
CA GLY A 115 31.43 -36.02 -0.23
C GLY A 115 31.95 -34.60 -0.16
N ASP A 116 31.05 -33.64 -0.26
CA ASP A 116 31.33 -32.21 -0.21
C ASP A 116 31.92 -31.74 1.13
N ALA A 117 31.67 -32.46 2.23
CA ALA A 117 32.29 -32.19 3.53
C ALA A 117 33.79 -32.53 3.56
N LEU A 118 34.30 -33.29 2.58
CA LEU A 118 35.72 -33.62 2.45
C LEU A 118 36.49 -32.66 1.53
N VAL A 119 35.78 -31.79 0.80
CA VAL A 119 36.36 -30.90 -0.19
C VAL A 119 36.55 -29.51 0.43
N GLY A 120 37.80 -29.07 0.58
CA GLY A 120 38.12 -27.72 1.05
C GLY A 120 37.99 -26.68 -0.06
N VAL A 121 37.33 -25.56 0.23
CA VAL A 121 37.17 -24.42 -0.67
C VAL A 121 37.57 -23.10 0.03
N LYS A 122 37.97 -22.11 -0.76
CA LYS A 122 38.35 -20.77 -0.29
C LYS A 122 38.17 -19.75 -1.41
N GLN A 123 37.71 -18.54 -1.06
CA GLN A 123 37.69 -17.41 -2.00
C GLN A 123 39.11 -17.01 -2.43
N PRO A 124 39.32 -16.49 -3.65
CA PRO A 124 40.65 -16.18 -4.19
C PRO A 124 41.26 -14.89 -3.60
N PHE A 125 40.88 -14.50 -2.39
CA PHE A 125 41.37 -13.29 -1.70
C PHE A 125 42.31 -13.66 -0.53
N PRO A 126 43.37 -12.88 -0.26
CA PRO A 126 44.39 -13.22 0.74
C PRO A 126 43.84 -13.55 2.13
N SER A 127 42.91 -12.73 2.63
CA SER A 127 42.35 -12.83 3.99
C SER A 127 41.15 -13.78 4.12
N ALA A 128 40.75 -14.47 3.04
CA ALA A 128 39.64 -15.42 3.13
C ALA A 128 40.01 -16.65 3.98
N VAL A 129 39.04 -17.17 4.72
CA VAL A 129 39.18 -18.38 5.54
C VAL A 129 38.74 -19.59 4.72
N GLY A 130 39.44 -20.72 4.86
CA GLY A 130 39.03 -21.97 4.22
C GLY A 130 37.83 -22.60 4.93
N MET A 131 36.95 -23.22 4.17
CA MET A 131 35.78 -23.94 4.67
C MET A 131 35.53 -25.20 3.81
N THR A 132 34.59 -26.06 4.19
CA THR A 132 34.21 -27.19 3.35
C THR A 132 33.25 -26.74 2.24
N GLN A 133 33.18 -27.47 1.13
CA GLN A 133 32.17 -27.24 0.09
C GLN A 133 30.76 -27.41 0.67
N HIS A 134 30.59 -28.29 1.65
CA HIS A 134 29.35 -28.47 2.41
C HIS A 134 28.91 -27.20 3.15
N ASP A 135 29.83 -26.59 3.91
CA ASP A 135 29.56 -25.33 4.60
C ASP A 135 29.23 -24.21 3.61
N PHE A 136 29.89 -24.21 2.44
CA PHE A 136 29.65 -23.20 1.41
C PHE A 136 28.26 -23.35 0.77
N ASN A 137 27.80 -24.58 0.55
CA ASN A 137 26.45 -24.87 0.05
C ASN A 137 25.37 -24.32 1.01
N GLY A 138 25.63 -24.35 2.32
CA GLY A 138 24.75 -23.78 3.35
C GLY A 138 24.66 -22.24 3.36
N LEU A 139 25.46 -21.53 2.55
CA LEU A 139 25.37 -20.07 2.41
C LEU A 139 24.34 -19.63 1.36
N TYR A 140 23.88 -20.54 0.51
CA TYR A 140 22.94 -20.25 -0.58
C TYR A 140 21.82 -21.29 -0.63
N PHE A 141 20.59 -20.82 -0.47
CA PHE A 141 19.41 -21.68 -0.50
C PHE A 141 18.59 -21.46 -1.76
N ASN A 142 18.21 -22.56 -2.41
CA ASN A 142 17.26 -22.58 -3.50
C ASN A 142 16.29 -23.75 -3.29
N PHE A 143 15.00 -23.54 -3.50
CA PHE A 143 14.00 -24.60 -3.32
C PHE A 143 14.25 -25.85 -4.18
N ALA A 144 15.00 -25.74 -5.29
CA ALA A 144 15.44 -26.89 -6.08
C ALA A 144 16.31 -27.89 -5.30
N GLN A 145 17.02 -27.44 -4.25
CA GLN A 145 17.79 -28.33 -3.36
C GLN A 145 16.89 -29.29 -2.57
N TRP A 146 15.61 -28.95 -2.37
CA TRP A 146 14.57 -29.83 -1.82
C TRP A 146 13.74 -30.52 -2.91
N GLY A 147 14.18 -30.46 -4.17
CA GLY A 147 13.53 -31.10 -5.31
C GLY A 147 12.27 -30.38 -5.82
N VAL A 148 12.08 -29.10 -5.49
CA VAL A 148 11.03 -28.25 -6.07
C VAL A 148 11.35 -28.00 -7.54
N LYS A 149 10.37 -28.19 -8.41
CA LYS A 149 10.51 -28.02 -9.87
C LYS A 149 9.17 -27.69 -10.52
N ALA A 150 9.23 -27.02 -11.67
CA ALA A 150 8.08 -26.73 -12.51
C ALA A 150 7.73 -27.91 -13.42
N ASP A 151 7.19 -28.99 -12.85
CA ASP A 151 6.81 -30.22 -13.58
C ASP A 151 5.29 -30.50 -13.58
N GLY A 152 4.49 -29.53 -13.14
CA GLY A 152 3.04 -29.64 -13.05
C GLY A 152 2.53 -30.39 -11.82
N THR A 153 3.39 -31.06 -11.05
CA THR A 153 2.99 -31.75 -9.82
C THR A 153 2.95 -30.80 -8.62
N ASP A 154 2.21 -31.16 -7.58
CA ASP A 154 2.12 -30.37 -6.34
C ASP A 154 3.48 -30.33 -5.60
N GLN A 155 4.05 -29.13 -5.44
CA GLN A 155 5.33 -28.92 -4.76
C GLN A 155 5.17 -28.48 -3.29
N SER A 156 3.95 -28.34 -2.76
CA SER A 156 3.68 -27.74 -1.44
C SER A 156 4.50 -28.37 -0.31
N ALA A 157 4.56 -29.69 -0.25
CA ALA A 157 5.27 -30.40 0.83
C ALA A 157 6.78 -30.13 0.82
N LYS A 158 7.39 -30.03 -0.37
CA LYS A 158 8.82 -29.75 -0.53
C LYS A 158 9.16 -28.30 -0.20
N ILE A 159 8.30 -27.36 -0.62
CA ILE A 159 8.41 -25.95 -0.26
C ILE A 159 8.32 -25.81 1.27
N GLN A 160 7.35 -26.48 1.89
CA GLN A 160 7.19 -26.45 3.35
C GLN A 160 8.40 -27.06 4.08
N ALA A 161 8.94 -28.18 3.59
CA ALA A 161 10.15 -28.80 4.16
C ALA A 161 11.34 -27.83 4.12
N ALA A 162 11.60 -27.23 2.95
CA ALA A 162 12.66 -26.23 2.80
C ALA A 162 12.50 -25.07 3.78
N LEU A 163 11.31 -24.48 3.86
CA LEU A 163 11.03 -23.39 4.80
C LEU A 163 11.21 -23.82 6.27
N ASN A 164 10.89 -25.05 6.63
CA ASN A 164 11.07 -25.56 7.99
C ASN A 164 12.55 -25.78 8.34
N GLU A 165 13.39 -26.18 7.38
CA GLU A 165 14.77 -26.61 7.62
C GLU A 165 15.79 -25.46 7.55
N ILE A 166 15.59 -24.45 6.69
CA ILE A 166 16.53 -23.33 6.57
C ILE A 166 16.67 -22.52 7.88
N PRO A 167 17.83 -21.93 8.20
CA PRO A 167 17.98 -21.06 9.37
C PRO A 167 17.04 -19.84 9.36
N ASN A 168 16.66 -19.33 10.53
CA ASN A 168 15.87 -18.10 10.64
C ASN A 168 16.63 -16.90 10.06
N GLY A 169 15.94 -16.05 9.29
CA GLY A 169 16.53 -14.90 8.60
C GLY A 169 17.21 -15.23 7.27
N SER A 170 17.08 -16.46 6.78
CA SER A 170 17.68 -16.88 5.51
C SER A 170 17.00 -16.23 4.30
N THR A 171 17.76 -16.10 3.20
CA THR A 171 17.21 -15.86 1.86
C THR A 171 17.15 -17.18 1.11
N ILE A 172 16.02 -17.47 0.46
CA ILE A 172 15.84 -18.67 -0.37
C ILE A 172 15.21 -18.30 -1.72
N GLU A 173 15.76 -18.86 -2.80
CA GLU A 173 15.33 -18.57 -4.17
C GLU A 173 14.39 -19.66 -4.72
N LEU A 174 13.33 -19.24 -5.41
CA LEU A 174 12.46 -20.13 -6.18
C LEU A 174 13.15 -20.54 -7.49
N PRO A 175 13.05 -21.82 -7.92
CA PRO A 175 13.44 -22.19 -9.27
C PRO A 175 12.58 -21.45 -10.31
N ARG A 176 13.07 -21.38 -11.55
CA ARG A 176 12.31 -20.79 -12.66
C ARG A 176 11.14 -21.71 -13.09
N GLY A 177 10.10 -21.10 -13.64
CA GLY A 177 8.92 -21.79 -14.17
C GLY A 177 7.72 -21.79 -13.21
N SER A 178 6.62 -22.36 -13.68
CA SER A 178 5.36 -22.47 -12.94
C SER A 178 5.40 -23.61 -11.92
N ILE A 179 5.54 -23.26 -10.65
CA ILE A 179 5.57 -24.15 -9.51
C ILE A 179 4.13 -24.30 -8.98
N ASN A 180 3.57 -25.48 -9.12
CA ASN A 180 2.21 -25.76 -8.65
C ASN A 180 2.17 -25.99 -7.14
N ILE A 181 1.24 -25.31 -6.48
CA ILE A 181 0.88 -25.49 -5.06
C ILE A 181 -0.53 -26.11 -5.03
N GLY A 182 -0.63 -27.30 -4.46
CA GLY A 182 -1.87 -28.07 -4.34
C GLY A 182 -2.70 -27.71 -3.10
N LEU A 183 -3.33 -28.70 -2.47
CA LEU A 183 -4.44 -28.50 -1.52
C LEU A 183 -4.05 -27.92 -0.14
N GLY A 184 -2.76 -27.73 0.14
CA GLY A 184 -2.26 -27.15 1.39
C GLY A 184 -1.74 -25.73 1.18
N ASN A 185 -1.91 -24.87 2.19
CA ASN A 185 -1.24 -23.56 2.20
C ASN A 185 0.22 -23.69 2.65
N ILE A 186 1.10 -22.83 2.13
CA ILE A 186 2.49 -22.77 2.59
C ILE A 186 2.54 -21.89 3.85
N GLN A 187 2.97 -22.47 4.98
CA GLN A 187 3.13 -21.76 6.24
C GLN A 187 4.54 -21.18 6.35
N ILE A 188 4.60 -19.87 6.53
CA ILE A 188 5.81 -19.15 6.94
C ILE A 188 5.77 -19.06 8.47
N THR A 189 6.75 -19.68 9.14
CA THR A 189 6.80 -19.81 10.60
C THR A 189 7.95 -19.03 11.24
N LYS A 190 8.81 -18.41 10.43
CA LYS A 190 9.99 -17.64 10.85
C LYS A 190 10.35 -16.57 9.82
N GLY A 191 11.26 -15.68 10.19
CA GLY A 191 11.75 -14.65 9.28
C GLY A 191 12.47 -15.29 8.10
N VAL A 192 12.12 -14.85 6.89
CA VAL A 192 12.64 -15.40 5.63
C VAL A 192 12.47 -14.39 4.51
N ARG A 193 13.43 -14.35 3.59
CA ARG A 193 13.30 -13.66 2.30
C ARG A 193 13.14 -14.69 1.19
N ILE A 194 11.98 -14.71 0.54
CA ILE A 194 11.68 -15.60 -0.58
C ILE A 194 11.78 -14.79 -1.87
N VAL A 195 12.68 -15.21 -2.76
CA VAL A 195 13.00 -14.47 -3.99
C VAL A 195 12.66 -15.28 -5.22
N GLY A 196 11.86 -14.72 -6.12
CA GLY A 196 11.60 -15.23 -7.44
C GLY A 196 12.50 -14.58 -8.50
N SER A 197 12.36 -15.03 -9.74
CA SER A 197 13.18 -14.57 -10.87
C SER A 197 12.56 -13.47 -11.73
N GLY A 198 11.40 -12.89 -11.34
CA GLY A 198 10.79 -11.76 -12.04
C GLY A 198 9.28 -11.83 -12.24
N PHE A 199 8.77 -10.87 -13.03
CA PHE A 199 7.34 -10.55 -13.20
C PHE A 199 6.59 -11.36 -14.27
N SER A 200 7.25 -12.22 -15.07
CA SER A 200 6.58 -12.94 -16.16
C SER A 200 6.11 -14.33 -15.74
N GLN A 201 5.11 -14.90 -16.42
CA GLN A 201 4.72 -16.31 -16.24
C GLN A 201 5.88 -17.29 -16.47
N ALA A 202 6.87 -16.93 -17.29
CA ALA A 202 8.08 -17.70 -17.51
C ALA A 202 9.14 -17.54 -16.39
N SER A 203 8.90 -16.64 -15.44
CA SER A 203 9.72 -16.43 -14.24
C SER A 203 9.36 -17.46 -13.16
N SER A 204 9.75 -17.23 -11.90
CA SER A 204 9.41 -18.10 -10.78
C SER A 204 7.96 -17.89 -10.36
N GLY A 205 7.06 -18.64 -10.98
CA GLY A 205 5.63 -18.54 -10.76
C GLY A 205 5.16 -19.49 -9.66
N LEU A 206 4.37 -19.00 -8.70
CA LEU A 206 3.62 -19.83 -7.77
C LEU A 206 2.17 -19.91 -8.24
N VAL A 207 1.79 -21.08 -8.74
CA VAL A 207 0.46 -21.34 -9.30
C VAL A 207 -0.32 -22.19 -8.34
N VAL A 208 -1.44 -21.67 -7.86
CA VAL A 208 -2.36 -22.40 -7.00
C VAL A 208 -3.41 -23.12 -7.85
N ALA A 209 -3.69 -24.39 -7.52
CA ALA A 209 -4.70 -25.20 -8.22
C ALA A 209 -6.01 -25.42 -7.43
N HIS A 210 -6.29 -24.57 -6.44
CA HIS A 210 -7.49 -24.65 -5.59
C HIS A 210 -8.23 -23.32 -5.48
N THR A 211 -9.50 -23.37 -5.09
CA THR A 211 -10.39 -22.21 -5.06
C THR A 211 -10.43 -21.45 -3.74
N SER A 212 -9.72 -21.88 -2.68
CA SER A 212 -9.91 -21.34 -1.32
C SER A 212 -8.65 -21.08 -0.48
N ASN A 213 -7.60 -21.91 -0.48
CA ASN A 213 -6.46 -21.65 0.42
C ASN A 213 -5.53 -20.54 -0.13
N PRO A 214 -4.72 -19.91 0.74
CA PRO A 214 -3.69 -18.97 0.31
C PRO A 214 -2.43 -19.66 -0.21
N HIS A 215 -1.70 -18.96 -1.08
CA HIS A 215 -0.33 -19.31 -1.45
C HIS A 215 0.55 -19.31 -0.21
N PHE A 216 0.53 -18.21 0.55
CA PHE A 216 1.27 -18.07 1.79
C PHE A 216 0.38 -17.69 2.95
N LYS A 217 0.64 -18.31 4.10
CA LYS A 217 0.06 -17.96 5.38
C LYS A 217 1.15 -17.75 6.42
N ALA A 218 0.98 -16.74 7.27
CA ALA A 218 1.85 -16.54 8.43
C ALA A 218 1.05 -16.01 9.63
N VAL A 219 1.43 -16.43 10.83
CA VAL A 219 0.80 -16.00 12.09
C VAL A 219 1.89 -15.68 13.09
N SER A 220 1.91 -14.46 13.64
CA SER A 220 2.89 -14.04 14.65
C SER A 220 4.35 -14.16 14.18
N VAL A 221 4.62 -13.81 12.91
CA VAL A 221 5.95 -13.89 12.31
C VAL A 221 6.48 -12.50 11.97
N ASN A 222 7.79 -12.32 12.16
CA ASN A 222 8.48 -11.06 11.87
C ASN A 222 9.52 -11.23 10.77
N ASN A 223 9.85 -10.15 10.06
CA ASN A 223 10.93 -10.09 9.07
C ASN A 223 10.71 -11.06 7.90
N VAL A 224 9.57 -10.92 7.23
CA VAL A 224 9.27 -11.70 6.02
C VAL A 224 9.32 -10.78 4.82
N MET A 225 10.02 -11.23 3.76
CA MET A 225 10.08 -10.53 2.50
C MET A 225 9.72 -11.47 1.35
N LEU A 226 8.77 -11.07 0.52
CA LEU A 226 8.41 -11.75 -0.73
C LEU A 226 8.82 -10.85 -1.88
N GLU A 227 9.69 -11.34 -2.77
CA GLU A 227 10.31 -10.51 -3.79
C GLU A 227 10.30 -11.15 -5.18
N ASN A 228 9.88 -10.41 -6.21
CA ASN A 228 9.99 -10.81 -7.62
C ASN A 228 9.30 -12.14 -7.95
N ILE A 229 8.14 -12.39 -7.34
CA ILE A 229 7.36 -13.62 -7.52
C ILE A 229 6.13 -13.32 -8.38
N TYR A 230 5.84 -14.20 -9.35
CA TYR A 230 4.59 -14.20 -10.10
C TYR A 230 3.58 -15.12 -9.39
N PHE A 231 2.48 -14.58 -8.89
CA PHE A 231 1.41 -15.32 -8.23
C PHE A 231 0.21 -15.50 -9.16
N ASP A 232 -0.27 -16.73 -9.27
CA ASP A 232 -1.42 -17.06 -10.13
C ASP A 232 -2.28 -18.17 -9.51
N SER A 233 -3.49 -18.32 -10.03
CA SER A 233 -4.42 -19.39 -9.72
C SER A 233 -4.89 -19.98 -11.04
N SER A 234 -4.61 -21.27 -11.25
CA SER A 234 -5.03 -22.01 -12.44
C SER A 234 -6.54 -22.26 -12.48
N VAL A 235 -7.25 -21.91 -11.41
CA VAL A 235 -8.71 -21.96 -11.29
C VAL A 235 -9.24 -20.59 -10.90
N THR A 236 -10.43 -20.23 -11.40
CA THR A 236 -11.14 -19.04 -10.92
C THR A 236 -11.42 -19.20 -9.44
N ARG A 237 -10.93 -18.28 -8.62
CA ARG A 237 -11.18 -18.30 -7.19
C ARG A 237 -12.57 -17.77 -6.89
N THR A 238 -13.29 -18.50 -6.05
CA THR A 238 -14.62 -18.12 -5.59
C THR A 238 -14.61 -17.76 -4.11
N ASN A 239 -13.56 -18.14 -3.38
CA ASN A 239 -13.32 -17.74 -2.00
C ASN A 239 -11.81 -17.62 -1.68
N GLY A 240 -11.49 -16.96 -0.57
CA GLY A 240 -10.18 -17.03 0.07
C GLY A 240 -9.09 -16.13 -0.52
N LYS A 241 -8.04 -15.96 0.29
CA LYS A 241 -6.95 -15.00 0.12
C LYS A 241 -5.82 -15.61 -0.69
N TYR A 242 -5.03 -14.82 -1.43
CA TYR A 242 -3.71 -15.25 -1.91
C TYR A 242 -2.69 -15.24 -0.78
N LEU A 243 -2.68 -14.16 -0.01
CA LEU A 243 -1.79 -13.93 1.11
C LEU A 243 -2.62 -13.72 2.38
N ASP A 244 -2.39 -14.55 3.41
CA ASP A 244 -3.13 -14.54 4.68
C ASP A 244 -2.18 -14.34 5.86
N PHE A 245 -2.11 -13.12 6.39
CA PHE A 245 -1.14 -12.77 7.43
C PHE A 245 -1.85 -12.21 8.67
N VAL A 246 -1.50 -12.76 9.84
CA VAL A 246 -2.11 -12.40 11.11
C VAL A 246 -1.02 -12.00 12.10
N THR A 247 -1.07 -10.77 12.61
CA THR A 247 -0.10 -10.25 13.60
C THR A 247 1.36 -10.39 13.11
N CYS A 248 1.63 -9.97 11.88
CA CYS A 248 2.97 -10.07 11.29
C CYS A 248 3.66 -8.72 11.22
N HIS A 249 4.93 -8.63 11.64
CA HIS A 249 5.65 -7.36 11.72
C HIS A 249 6.85 -7.30 10.78
N ARG A 250 7.19 -6.11 10.27
CA ARG A 250 8.31 -5.91 9.32
C ARG A 250 8.16 -6.84 8.12
N PHE A 251 7.06 -6.64 7.41
CA PHE A 251 6.67 -7.47 6.28
C PHE A 251 6.79 -6.66 4.99
N THR A 252 7.50 -7.18 3.99
CA THR A 252 7.67 -6.49 2.70
C THR A 252 7.28 -7.40 1.55
N ILE A 253 6.46 -6.89 0.65
CA ILE A 253 6.15 -7.52 -0.63
C ILE A 253 6.61 -6.55 -1.71
N GLN A 254 7.56 -7.00 -2.53
CA GLN A 254 8.22 -6.11 -3.49
C GLN A 254 8.33 -6.76 -4.87
N GLY A 255 7.96 -6.01 -5.90
CA GLY A 255 8.15 -6.46 -7.28
C GLY A 255 7.41 -7.75 -7.63
N CYS A 256 6.31 -8.03 -6.93
CA CYS A 256 5.49 -9.21 -7.19
C CYS A 256 4.35 -8.88 -8.15
N PHE A 257 4.01 -9.84 -9.01
CA PHE A 257 2.85 -9.78 -9.90
C PHE A 257 1.76 -10.72 -9.39
N PHE A 258 0.50 -10.30 -9.45
CA PHE A 258 -0.65 -11.08 -8.98
C PHE A 258 -1.71 -11.18 -10.07
N TRP A 259 -2.09 -12.40 -10.45
CA TRP A 259 -3.15 -12.65 -11.42
C TRP A 259 -4.32 -13.42 -10.78
N ASN A 260 -5.56 -13.26 -11.24
CA ASN A 260 -6.71 -14.10 -10.84
C ASN A 260 -6.92 -14.26 -9.31
N PHE A 261 -6.81 -13.16 -8.56
CA PHE A 261 -7.09 -13.16 -7.12
C PHE A 261 -8.54 -12.80 -6.78
N ASP A 262 -9.04 -13.39 -5.69
CA ASP A 262 -10.33 -13.03 -5.09
C ASP A 262 -10.09 -11.90 -4.07
N LEU A 263 -9.21 -12.17 -3.11
CA LEU A 263 -8.57 -11.20 -2.23
C LEU A 263 -7.05 -11.39 -2.32
N LEU A 264 -6.30 -10.38 -2.80
CA LEU A 264 -4.85 -10.51 -2.99
C LEU A 264 -4.13 -10.64 -1.64
N ALA A 265 -4.38 -9.73 -0.70
CA ALA A 265 -3.75 -9.78 0.61
C ALA A 265 -4.71 -9.41 1.75
N ASP A 266 -4.69 -10.21 2.81
CA ASP A 266 -5.32 -9.88 4.08
C ASP A 266 -4.24 -9.83 5.17
N PHE A 267 -4.06 -8.64 5.73
CA PHE A 267 -3.18 -8.37 6.87
C PHE A 267 -4.06 -8.01 8.07
N ASN A 268 -4.33 -9.00 8.90
CA ASN A 268 -5.12 -8.83 10.12
C ASN A 268 -4.22 -8.71 11.34
N GLY A 269 -3.63 -7.53 11.51
CA GLY A 269 -2.72 -7.17 12.59
C GLY A 269 -1.25 -7.26 12.20
N GLY A 270 -0.42 -6.46 12.85
CA GLY A 270 1.00 -6.32 12.49
C GLY A 270 1.47 -4.87 12.53
N THR A 271 2.70 -4.61 12.11
CA THR A 271 3.22 -3.24 11.88
C THR A 271 4.36 -3.28 10.88
N GLU A 272 4.71 -2.13 10.29
CA GLU A 272 5.77 -2.00 9.28
C GLU A 272 5.52 -2.93 8.06
N ILE A 273 4.30 -2.84 7.51
CA ILE A 273 3.87 -3.60 6.33
C ILE A 273 4.10 -2.75 5.08
N ASN A 274 4.81 -3.28 4.10
CA ASN A 274 5.21 -2.53 2.90
C ASN A 274 4.85 -3.30 1.63
N PHE A 275 4.15 -2.64 0.72
CA PHE A 275 3.95 -3.06 -0.66
C PHE A 275 4.69 -2.11 -1.58
N VAL A 276 5.60 -2.62 -2.39
CA VAL A 276 6.50 -1.81 -3.21
C VAL A 276 6.57 -2.33 -4.63
N ARG A 277 6.13 -1.53 -5.61
CA ARG A 277 6.17 -1.89 -7.04
C ARG A 277 5.52 -3.23 -7.34
N CYS A 278 4.39 -3.49 -6.69
CA CYS A 278 3.58 -4.68 -6.95
C CYS A 278 2.54 -4.38 -8.03
N GLU A 279 2.23 -5.37 -8.85
CA GLU A 279 1.21 -5.27 -9.88
C GLU A 279 0.16 -6.35 -9.69
N GLY A 280 -1.12 -6.05 -9.94
CA GLY A 280 -2.15 -7.06 -9.81
C GLY A 280 -3.40 -6.83 -10.64
N PHE A 281 -3.92 -7.92 -11.17
CA PHE A 281 -5.13 -7.96 -12.01
C PHE A 281 -6.01 -9.14 -11.62
N THR A 282 -7.33 -8.92 -11.65
CA THR A 282 -8.30 -9.99 -11.44
C THR A 282 -9.56 -9.80 -12.28
N ASN A 283 -10.16 -10.92 -12.68
CA ASN A 283 -11.46 -10.98 -13.36
C ASN A 283 -12.61 -11.38 -12.40
N ILE A 284 -12.36 -11.38 -11.09
CA ILE A 284 -13.30 -11.83 -10.07
C ILE A 284 -13.84 -10.60 -9.32
N GLY A 285 -15.16 -10.43 -9.30
CA GLY A 285 -15.81 -9.34 -8.59
C GLY A 285 -16.96 -9.76 -7.69
N GLY A 286 -17.55 -8.79 -6.99
CA GLY A 286 -18.63 -8.96 -6.03
C GLY A 286 -18.20 -8.75 -4.57
N THR A 287 -19.13 -9.02 -3.64
CA THR A 287 -18.94 -8.80 -2.20
C THR A 287 -17.80 -9.64 -1.62
N GLY A 288 -16.98 -9.02 -0.78
CA GLY A 288 -15.82 -9.62 -0.11
C GLY A 288 -14.58 -9.74 -0.99
N LYS A 289 -14.66 -9.34 -2.27
CA LYS A 289 -13.56 -9.42 -3.25
C LYS A 289 -12.79 -8.10 -3.26
N GLY A 290 -11.46 -8.16 -3.38
CA GLY A 290 -10.66 -6.95 -3.47
C GLY A 290 -9.16 -7.16 -3.60
N VAL A 291 -8.39 -6.06 -3.53
CA VAL A 291 -6.93 -6.15 -3.60
C VAL A 291 -6.38 -6.38 -2.19
N MET A 292 -6.50 -5.42 -1.27
CA MET A 292 -5.89 -5.53 0.05
C MET A 292 -6.89 -5.24 1.16
N TRP A 293 -6.81 -5.98 2.26
CA TRP A 293 -7.54 -5.69 3.49
C TRP A 293 -6.57 -5.60 4.66
N PHE A 294 -6.57 -4.45 5.34
CA PHE A 294 -5.78 -4.20 6.54
C PHE A 294 -6.67 -4.06 7.79
N GLY A 295 -6.28 -4.70 8.89
CA GLY A 295 -6.85 -4.44 10.22
C GLY A 295 -8.29 -4.90 10.43
N LYS A 296 -8.71 -6.04 9.87
CA LYS A 296 -10.12 -6.49 9.99
C LYS A 296 -10.61 -6.63 11.45
N GLN A 297 -9.80 -7.21 12.32
CA GLN A 297 -10.12 -7.45 13.74
C GLN A 297 -8.99 -6.98 14.66
N ASN A 298 -7.74 -7.20 14.24
CA ASN A 298 -6.56 -6.89 15.02
C ASN A 298 -5.99 -5.54 14.59
N TYR A 299 -5.51 -4.79 15.58
CA TYR A 299 -4.77 -3.55 15.35
C TYR A 299 -3.62 -3.78 14.38
N THR A 300 -3.59 -2.98 13.33
CA THR A 300 -2.52 -2.94 12.34
C THR A 300 -1.85 -1.58 12.42
N GLY A 301 -0.55 -1.56 12.68
CA GLY A 301 0.26 -0.35 12.74
C GLY A 301 0.52 0.24 11.36
N SER A 302 1.75 0.64 11.08
CA SER A 302 2.07 1.36 9.84
C SER A 302 2.02 0.47 8.59
N VAL A 303 1.32 0.94 7.56
CA VAL A 303 1.22 0.32 6.23
C VAL A 303 1.67 1.32 5.16
N ASN A 304 2.54 0.90 4.24
CA ASN A 304 2.97 1.69 3.09
C ASN A 304 2.64 0.96 1.79
N ILE A 305 2.06 1.68 0.82
CA ILE A 305 1.80 1.21 -0.54
C ILE A 305 2.48 2.19 -1.51
N LEU A 306 3.51 1.72 -2.20
CA LEU A 306 4.45 2.56 -2.94
C LEU A 306 4.65 2.05 -4.38
N GLY A 307 4.26 2.86 -5.36
CA GLY A 307 4.47 2.56 -6.78
C GLY A 307 3.78 1.30 -7.28
N CYS A 308 2.66 0.92 -6.66
CA CYS A 308 1.92 -0.27 -7.04
C CYS A 308 0.90 0.02 -8.16
N TYR A 309 0.60 -0.97 -8.98
CA TYR A 309 -0.38 -0.85 -10.05
C TYR A 309 -1.43 -1.97 -9.98
N PHE A 310 -2.63 -1.63 -9.51
CA PHE A 310 -3.74 -2.56 -9.40
C PHE A 310 -4.90 -2.10 -10.27
N LYS A 311 -5.19 -2.85 -11.32
CA LYS A 311 -6.26 -2.56 -12.28
C LYS A 311 -7.07 -3.82 -12.57
N ILE A 312 -8.38 -3.69 -12.55
CA ILE A 312 -9.30 -4.74 -12.98
C ILE A 312 -9.55 -4.56 -14.49
N PRO A 313 -9.44 -5.62 -15.31
CA PRO A 313 -9.59 -5.50 -16.76
C PRO A 313 -10.91 -4.85 -17.19
N ASP A 314 -10.87 -4.13 -18.31
CA ASP A 314 -11.98 -3.25 -18.75
C ASP A 314 -13.21 -4.06 -19.18
N GLU A 315 -13.00 -5.29 -19.62
CA GLU A 315 -14.00 -6.27 -20.01
C GLU A 315 -14.81 -6.86 -18.84
N VAL A 316 -14.35 -6.71 -17.60
CA VAL A 316 -15.02 -7.25 -16.42
C VAL A 316 -16.18 -6.32 -16.03
N GLN A 317 -17.41 -6.84 -16.05
CA GLN A 317 -18.61 -6.07 -15.68
C GLN A 317 -18.89 -6.02 -14.18
N LEU A 318 -18.57 -7.10 -13.45
CA LEU A 318 -18.72 -7.16 -12.00
C LEU A 318 -17.37 -6.83 -11.37
N LEU A 319 -17.24 -5.62 -10.82
CA LEU A 319 -16.03 -5.15 -10.17
C LEU A 319 -15.84 -5.83 -8.79
N PRO A 320 -14.61 -6.00 -8.29
CA PRO A 320 -14.36 -6.28 -6.87
C PRO A 320 -15.05 -5.24 -6.00
N GLU A 321 -15.38 -5.59 -4.76
CA GLU A 321 -16.01 -4.65 -3.83
C GLU A 321 -15.08 -3.48 -3.51
N PHE A 322 -13.78 -3.74 -3.31
CA PHE A 322 -12.80 -2.73 -2.93
C PHE A 322 -11.42 -2.94 -3.54
N GLY A 323 -10.67 -1.85 -3.71
CA GLY A 323 -9.25 -1.88 -3.98
C GLY A 323 -8.50 -2.13 -2.67
N VAL A 324 -8.37 -1.09 -1.85
CA VAL A 324 -7.79 -1.18 -0.51
C VAL A 324 -8.87 -0.94 0.54
N ARG A 325 -9.10 -1.93 1.42
CA ARG A 325 -10.01 -1.84 2.56
C ARG A 325 -9.25 -1.72 3.88
N VAL A 326 -9.69 -0.80 4.71
CA VAL A 326 -9.07 -0.42 5.98
C VAL A 326 -10.07 -0.58 7.11
N GLY A 327 -9.71 -1.35 8.14
CA GLY A 327 -10.45 -1.44 9.40
C GLY A 327 -9.66 -0.75 10.53
N TYR A 328 -9.16 -1.54 11.47
CA TYR A 328 -8.37 -1.11 12.63
C TYR A 328 -6.90 -0.81 12.26
N VAL A 329 -6.62 0.40 11.78
CA VAL A 329 -5.31 0.84 11.28
C VAL A 329 -4.85 2.16 11.90
N ASP A 330 -3.57 2.26 12.26
CA ASP A 330 -2.97 3.48 12.82
C ASP A 330 -2.41 4.44 11.77
N VAL A 331 -1.73 3.91 10.75
CA VAL A 331 -1.18 4.71 9.66
C VAL A 331 -1.23 3.90 8.37
N LEU A 332 -1.82 4.49 7.33
CA LEU A 332 -1.72 3.99 5.96
C LEU A 332 -1.21 5.12 5.07
N TYR A 333 -0.15 4.87 4.31
CA TYR A 333 0.37 5.80 3.31
C TYR A 333 0.30 5.18 1.92
N ILE A 334 -0.46 5.82 1.02
CA ILE A 334 -0.54 5.51 -0.41
C ILE A 334 0.09 6.67 -1.17
N ASP A 335 1.17 6.38 -1.90
CA ASP A 335 1.89 7.39 -2.67
C ASP A 335 1.29 7.65 -4.06
N GLY A 336 1.73 8.74 -4.68
CA GLY A 336 1.15 9.20 -5.95
C GLY A 336 1.64 8.43 -7.17
N SER A 337 2.59 7.52 -6.97
CA SER A 337 2.98 6.55 -8.00
C SER A 337 2.14 5.27 -7.95
N THR A 338 1.31 5.10 -6.90
CA THR A 338 0.36 4.01 -6.78
C THR A 338 -0.93 4.32 -7.55
N THR A 339 -1.37 3.36 -8.37
CA THR A 339 -2.65 3.40 -9.08
C THR A 339 -3.51 2.23 -8.61
N ILE A 340 -4.70 2.52 -8.09
CA ILE A 340 -5.73 1.54 -7.75
C ILE A 340 -6.99 2.03 -8.43
N ILE A 341 -7.45 1.29 -9.44
CA ILE A 341 -8.56 1.71 -10.28
C ILE A 341 -9.46 0.53 -10.62
N ARG A 342 -10.69 0.83 -11.04
CA ARG A 342 -11.68 -0.17 -11.46
C ARG A 342 -12.09 -1.12 -10.32
N CYS A 343 -12.14 -0.65 -9.06
CA CYS A 343 -12.73 -1.37 -7.93
C CYS A 343 -14.07 -0.75 -7.50
N GLY A 344 -14.98 -1.47 -6.86
CA GLY A 344 -16.27 -0.90 -6.40
C GLY A 344 -16.06 0.39 -5.60
N HIS A 345 -15.11 0.33 -4.65
CA HIS A 345 -14.43 1.49 -4.06
C HIS A 345 -12.92 1.33 -4.25
N ASP A 346 -12.21 2.30 -4.82
CA ASP A 346 -10.75 2.19 -4.95
C ASP A 346 -10.07 2.16 -3.57
N VAL A 347 -10.56 2.99 -2.64
CA VAL A 347 -10.21 2.94 -1.22
C VAL A 347 -11.46 2.95 -0.36
N GLU A 348 -11.52 2.06 0.61
CA GLU A 348 -12.62 1.89 1.53
C GLU A 348 -12.15 1.86 2.98
N ILE A 349 -12.70 2.71 3.84
CA ILE A 349 -12.30 2.88 5.23
C ILE A 349 -13.52 2.64 6.13
N VAL A 350 -13.55 1.50 6.79
CA VAL A 350 -14.73 0.96 7.50
C VAL A 350 -14.34 0.32 8.84
N PRO A 351 -13.77 1.08 9.80
CA PRO A 351 -13.52 0.55 11.13
C PRO A 351 -14.83 0.21 11.86
N GLY A 352 -14.80 -0.89 12.61
CA GLY A 352 -15.90 -1.38 13.44
C GLY A 352 -15.89 -0.85 14.87
N ALA A 353 -16.88 -1.26 15.67
CA ALA A 353 -16.99 -0.88 17.08
C ALA A 353 -15.69 -1.15 17.86
N GLY A 354 -15.18 -0.14 18.56
CA GLY A 354 -13.93 -0.21 19.33
C GLY A 354 -12.65 -0.21 18.49
N GLN A 355 -12.74 0.08 17.19
CA GLN A 355 -11.61 0.25 16.28
C GLN A 355 -11.48 1.72 15.85
N PHE A 356 -10.36 2.05 15.22
CA PHE A 356 -10.13 3.33 14.56
C PHE A 356 -9.36 3.14 13.24
N ALA A 357 -9.45 4.11 12.35
CA ALA A 357 -8.61 4.21 11.15
C ALA A 357 -7.97 5.60 11.12
N HIS A 358 -6.76 5.74 11.64
CA HIS A 358 -6.09 7.03 11.79
C HIS A 358 -5.03 7.25 10.71
N LEU A 359 -4.70 8.53 10.47
CA LEU A 359 -3.64 8.98 9.57
C LEU A 359 -3.63 8.24 8.22
N ILE A 360 -4.80 8.08 7.61
CA ILE A 360 -4.94 7.45 6.30
C ILE A 360 -4.61 8.50 5.24
N LYS A 361 -3.42 8.41 4.65
CA LYS A 361 -2.88 9.42 3.72
C LYS A 361 -2.83 8.89 2.30
N ILE A 362 -3.49 9.59 1.40
CA ILE A 362 -3.45 9.33 -0.05
C ILE A 362 -2.90 10.58 -0.71
N VAL A 363 -1.70 10.47 -1.30
CA VAL A 363 -0.96 11.62 -1.84
C VAL A 363 -0.80 11.43 -3.33
N GLY A 364 -1.44 12.25 -4.16
CA GLY A 364 -1.30 12.20 -5.63
C GLY A 364 -1.94 10.99 -6.30
N GLY A 365 -2.68 10.17 -5.54
CA GLY A 365 -3.34 8.97 -6.06
C GLY A 365 -4.47 9.31 -7.04
N ILE A 366 -4.63 8.45 -8.05
CA ILE A 366 -5.76 8.47 -8.98
C ILE A 366 -6.76 7.41 -8.49
N LEU A 367 -7.98 7.85 -8.17
CA LEU A 367 -9.12 7.00 -7.81
C LEU A 367 -10.14 7.13 -8.95
N ASP A 368 -10.15 6.16 -9.87
CA ASP A 368 -10.88 6.18 -11.14
C ASP A 368 -11.70 4.88 -11.31
N VAL A 369 -13.00 4.97 -11.01
CA VAL A 369 -13.93 3.87 -11.19
C VAL A 369 -15.39 4.32 -11.32
N ALA A 370 -16.22 3.47 -11.91
CA ALA A 370 -17.65 3.71 -12.10
C ALA A 370 -18.46 3.83 -10.79
N THR A 371 -18.11 3.16 -9.68
CA THR A 371 -19.02 3.10 -8.51
C THR A 371 -18.61 4.03 -7.35
N GLY A 372 -17.33 4.21 -7.04
CA GLY A 372 -16.88 5.25 -6.09
C GLY A 372 -15.37 5.22 -5.87
N GLY A 373 -14.75 6.36 -5.58
CA GLY A 373 -13.30 6.44 -5.40
C GLY A 373 -12.87 6.16 -3.98
N LEU A 374 -13.34 7.02 -3.07
CA LEU A 374 -13.09 6.91 -1.63
C LEU A 374 -14.42 6.72 -0.92
N PHE A 375 -14.51 5.69 -0.08
CA PHE A 375 -15.66 5.47 0.78
C PHE A 375 -15.20 5.38 2.23
N VAL A 376 -15.78 6.22 3.10
CA VAL A 376 -15.47 6.27 4.53
C VAL A 376 -16.76 6.14 5.33
N GLN A 377 -16.88 5.06 6.09
CA GLN A 377 -18.07 4.78 6.90
C GLN A 377 -17.70 4.02 8.18
N PRO A 378 -17.26 4.71 9.25
CA PRO A 378 -17.09 4.10 10.55
C PRO A 378 -18.41 3.57 11.10
N THR A 379 -18.34 2.50 11.88
CA THR A 379 -19.50 1.92 12.55
C THR A 379 -19.24 1.73 14.04
N GLY A 380 -20.31 1.72 14.84
CA GLY A 380 -20.21 1.45 16.28
C GLY A 380 -19.43 2.50 17.07
N GLY A 381 -19.45 3.76 16.62
CA GLY A 381 -18.76 4.88 17.26
C GLY A 381 -17.26 4.92 16.98
N ALA A 382 -16.80 4.30 15.89
CA ALA A 382 -15.39 4.32 15.49
C ALA A 382 -14.97 5.69 14.92
N ASP A 383 -13.68 5.98 15.02
CA ASP A 383 -13.08 7.23 14.57
C ASP A 383 -12.23 7.02 13.30
N VAL A 384 -12.34 7.95 12.35
CA VAL A 384 -11.54 7.97 11.12
C VAL A 384 -10.86 9.32 10.93
N GLU A 385 -9.56 9.27 10.63
CA GLU A 385 -8.80 10.42 10.13
C GLU A 385 -8.22 10.10 8.74
N VAL A 386 -8.55 10.94 7.75
CA VAL A 386 -8.10 10.77 6.37
C VAL A 386 -7.57 12.08 5.78
N GLU A 387 -6.47 11.99 5.05
CA GLU A 387 -5.82 13.10 4.36
C GLU A 387 -5.65 12.78 2.87
N LEU A 388 -6.23 13.62 2.03
CA LEU A 388 -6.09 13.59 0.56
C LEU A 388 -5.24 14.79 0.13
N ILE A 389 -4.10 14.54 -0.51
CA ILE A 389 -3.20 15.61 -0.96
C ILE A 389 -2.98 15.47 -2.46
N GLY A 390 -3.49 16.41 -3.24
CA GLY A 390 -3.31 16.40 -4.69
C GLY A 390 -3.93 15.18 -5.37
N SER A 391 -4.93 14.54 -4.76
CA SER A 391 -5.57 13.34 -5.30
C SER A 391 -6.54 13.66 -6.44
N TYR A 392 -6.71 12.73 -7.36
CA TYR A 392 -7.52 12.89 -8.56
C TYR A 392 -8.63 11.85 -8.63
N SER A 393 -9.82 12.26 -9.08
CA SER A 393 -10.91 11.33 -9.39
C SER A 393 -11.62 11.68 -10.69
N THR A 394 -12.02 10.64 -11.44
CA THR A 394 -12.74 10.74 -12.71
C THR A 394 -13.66 9.52 -12.92
N GLY A 395 -14.61 9.61 -13.86
CA GLY A 395 -15.33 8.43 -14.37
C GLY A 395 -16.46 7.86 -13.50
N MET A 396 -16.83 8.51 -12.39
CA MET A 396 -17.76 7.97 -11.39
C MET A 396 -19.25 8.17 -11.74
N THR A 397 -20.05 7.12 -11.49
CA THR A 397 -21.51 7.06 -11.70
C THR A 397 -22.32 7.23 -10.40
N THR A 398 -21.72 6.91 -9.26
CA THR A 398 -22.20 7.19 -7.89
C THR A 398 -21.12 7.99 -7.15
N GLY A 399 -21.50 8.78 -6.13
CA GLY A 399 -20.68 9.88 -5.56
C GLY A 399 -19.19 9.59 -5.42
N SER A 400 -18.33 10.56 -5.77
CA SER A 400 -16.90 10.27 -5.96
C SER A 400 -16.19 9.94 -4.65
N TRP A 401 -16.29 10.83 -3.66
CA TRP A 401 -15.78 10.59 -2.32
C TRP A 401 -16.93 10.72 -1.32
N ILE A 402 -17.12 9.69 -0.50
CA ILE A 402 -18.23 9.60 0.45
C ILE A 402 -17.66 9.54 1.86
N PHE A 403 -18.13 10.44 2.71
CA PHE A 403 -17.82 10.53 4.14
C PHE A 403 -19.12 10.39 4.94
N ASP A 404 -19.44 9.17 5.38
CA ASP A 404 -20.64 8.87 6.14
C ASP A 404 -20.33 8.60 7.62
N ALA A 405 -20.50 9.63 8.44
CA ALA A 405 -20.32 9.58 9.89
C ALA A 405 -21.64 9.33 10.64
N THR A 406 -22.61 8.64 10.04
CA THR A 406 -23.89 8.32 10.71
C THR A 406 -23.67 7.49 11.98
N ASN A 407 -22.66 6.60 12.00
CA ASN A 407 -22.37 5.69 13.10
C ASN A 407 -20.93 5.82 13.65
N GLY A 408 -20.31 6.98 13.54
CA GLY A 408 -18.94 7.23 14.02
C GLY A 408 -18.51 8.68 13.82
N GLU A 409 -17.20 8.93 13.95
CA GLU A 409 -16.61 10.25 13.72
C GLU A 409 -15.64 10.21 12.52
N ILE A 410 -15.67 11.25 11.69
CA ILE A 410 -14.79 11.39 10.53
C ILE A 410 -14.15 12.78 10.55
N THR A 411 -12.83 12.82 10.51
CA THR A 411 -12.06 14.03 10.16
C THR A 411 -11.37 13.81 8.83
N ALA A 412 -11.74 14.60 7.81
CA ALA A 412 -11.13 14.55 6.49
C ALA A 412 -10.46 15.89 6.14
N ASN A 413 -9.19 15.83 5.73
CA ASN A 413 -8.46 16.97 5.17
C ASN A 413 -8.14 16.73 3.70
N ILE A 414 -8.59 17.64 2.84
CA ILE A 414 -8.46 17.55 1.39
C ILE A 414 -7.72 18.80 0.92
N THR A 415 -6.54 18.63 0.34
CA THR A 415 -5.70 19.74 -0.13
C THR A 415 -5.34 19.56 -1.60
N GLY A 416 -5.73 20.52 -2.43
CA GLY A 416 -5.48 20.48 -3.87
C GLY A 416 -6.27 19.37 -4.57
N GLY A 417 -5.73 18.87 -5.68
CA GLY A 417 -6.33 17.79 -6.44
C GLY A 417 -7.50 18.23 -7.32
N GLN A 418 -8.11 17.26 -7.99
CA GLN A 418 -9.20 17.51 -8.93
C GLN A 418 -10.20 16.36 -8.96
N ILE A 419 -11.49 16.70 -8.97
CA ILE A 419 -12.59 15.74 -8.98
C ILE A 419 -13.50 16.00 -10.18
N PHE A 420 -13.63 14.98 -11.02
CA PHE A 420 -14.58 14.85 -12.12
C PHE A 420 -15.58 13.73 -11.80
N SER A 421 -16.87 14.05 -11.82
CA SER A 421 -18.00 13.15 -11.58
C SER A 421 -19.04 13.39 -12.67
N ASN A 422 -19.56 12.30 -13.24
CA ASN A 422 -20.43 12.34 -14.42
C ASN A 422 -21.83 11.75 -14.12
N GLY A 423 -22.08 11.35 -12.87
CA GLY A 423 -23.33 10.75 -12.43
C GLY A 423 -24.41 11.79 -12.12
N SER A 424 -25.66 11.45 -12.44
CA SER A 424 -26.83 12.22 -12.02
C SER A 424 -27.30 11.78 -10.64
N GLY A 425 -27.25 12.68 -9.64
CA GLY A 425 -27.95 12.52 -8.35
C GLY A 425 -27.09 12.41 -7.09
N ALA A 426 -25.77 12.22 -7.18
CA ALA A 426 -24.83 12.20 -6.04
C ALA A 426 -23.77 13.29 -6.20
N GLY A 427 -23.26 13.83 -5.08
CA GLY A 427 -22.22 14.85 -5.08
C GLY A 427 -20.87 14.26 -5.47
N ALA A 428 -19.98 15.12 -6.01
CA ALA A 428 -18.58 14.75 -6.16
C ALA A 428 -17.97 14.44 -4.77
N ILE A 429 -18.33 15.21 -3.75
CA ILE A 429 -18.10 14.85 -2.35
C ILE A 429 -19.44 14.83 -1.61
N ASP A 430 -19.76 13.70 -1.00
CA ASP A 430 -20.92 13.51 -0.13
C ASP A 430 -20.46 13.46 1.33
N VAL A 431 -21.03 14.31 2.19
CA VAL A 431 -20.71 14.35 3.63
C VAL A 431 -21.98 14.20 4.46
N ILE A 432 -22.05 13.15 5.28
CA ILE A 432 -23.27 12.72 5.96
C ILE A 432 -23.00 12.55 7.46
N GLY A 433 -23.92 13.04 8.30
CA GLY A 433 -23.92 12.78 9.74
C GLY A 433 -23.14 13.80 10.55
N SER A 434 -23.58 14.02 11.79
CA SER A 434 -23.04 15.09 12.66
C SER A 434 -21.62 14.83 13.15
N GLY A 435 -21.14 13.58 13.07
CA GLY A 435 -19.76 13.21 13.37
C GLY A 435 -18.76 13.54 12.25
N ALA A 436 -19.21 14.03 11.09
CA ALA A 436 -18.33 14.34 9.97
C ALA A 436 -17.84 15.80 10.00
N TYR A 437 -16.52 15.96 9.94
CA TYR A 437 -15.81 17.21 9.68
C TYR A 437 -14.93 17.06 8.43
N VAL A 438 -15.29 17.75 7.35
CA VAL A 438 -14.55 17.69 6.08
C VAL A 438 -14.01 19.09 5.71
N ASN A 439 -12.69 19.21 5.71
CA ASN A 439 -11.97 20.44 5.36
C ASN A 439 -11.36 20.29 3.96
N ILE A 440 -11.76 21.17 3.04
CA ILE A 440 -11.37 21.19 1.63
C ILE A 440 -10.64 22.50 1.36
N ASN A 441 -9.45 22.42 0.79
CA ASN A 441 -8.63 23.58 0.47
C ASN A 441 -7.98 23.46 -0.91
N GLY A 442 -8.32 24.35 -1.84
CA GLY A 442 -7.65 24.41 -3.15
C GLY A 442 -8.05 23.32 -4.14
N THR A 443 -9.10 22.55 -3.87
CA THR A 443 -9.58 21.47 -4.75
C THR A 443 -10.36 22.02 -5.94
N MET A 444 -10.19 21.39 -7.10
CA MET A 444 -10.92 21.72 -8.33
C MET A 444 -12.07 20.74 -8.56
N PHE A 445 -13.29 21.27 -8.69
CA PHE A 445 -14.50 20.54 -9.02
C PHE A 445 -14.91 20.87 -10.46
N ALA A 446 -14.74 19.91 -11.37
CA ALA A 446 -14.89 20.10 -12.80
C ALA A 446 -15.93 19.16 -13.40
N ASN A 447 -16.82 19.69 -14.25
CA ASN A 447 -17.85 18.96 -15.00
C ASN A 447 -18.84 18.15 -14.14
N ASN A 448 -18.96 18.51 -12.86
CA ASN A 448 -19.83 17.83 -11.88
C ASN A 448 -21.24 18.42 -11.92
N GLN A 449 -22.28 17.59 -11.92
CA GLN A 449 -23.67 18.07 -11.76
C GLN A 449 -23.90 18.67 -10.36
N LEU A 450 -23.37 18.00 -9.33
CA LEU A 450 -23.37 18.40 -7.93
C LEU A 450 -21.94 18.26 -7.36
N ALA A 451 -21.34 19.34 -6.85
CA ALA A 451 -19.96 19.29 -6.37
C ALA A 451 -19.90 18.83 -4.91
N LEU A 452 -20.60 19.51 -4.00
CA LEU A 452 -20.66 19.13 -2.60
C LEU A 452 -22.10 18.88 -2.16
N HIS A 453 -22.30 17.76 -1.49
CA HIS A 453 -23.53 17.44 -0.79
C HIS A 453 -23.25 17.29 0.70
N GLY A 454 -24.19 17.76 1.51
CA GLY A 454 -24.08 17.74 2.96
C GLY A 454 -25.44 17.47 3.59
N SER A 455 -25.48 16.56 4.57
CA SER A 455 -26.70 16.26 5.31
C SER A 455 -26.47 15.82 6.76
N ALA A 456 -27.56 15.81 7.53
CA ALA A 456 -27.64 15.27 8.88
C ALA A 456 -26.64 15.90 9.88
N GLY A 457 -26.47 17.23 9.81
CA GLY A 457 -25.71 18.01 10.79
C GLY A 457 -24.19 18.00 10.61
N CYS A 458 -23.69 17.50 9.47
CA CYS A 458 -22.27 17.47 9.16
C CYS A 458 -21.64 18.87 9.10
N THR A 459 -20.31 18.92 9.20
CA THR A 459 -19.51 20.15 9.10
C THR A 459 -18.61 20.13 7.87
N ILE A 460 -18.75 21.13 7.00
CA ILE A 460 -17.96 21.28 5.78
C ILE A 460 -17.26 22.65 5.78
N ALA A 461 -15.94 22.64 5.66
CA ALA A 461 -15.15 23.85 5.49
C ALA A 461 -14.46 23.81 4.12
N CYS A 462 -14.99 24.54 3.14
CA CYS A 462 -14.45 24.58 1.79
C CYS A 462 -13.86 25.95 1.48
N ARG A 463 -12.56 25.99 1.17
CA ARG A 463 -11.80 27.21 0.94
C ARG A 463 -10.98 27.15 -0.34
N ASN A 464 -10.83 28.29 -0.99
CA ASN A 464 -9.96 28.45 -2.16
C ASN A 464 -10.25 27.43 -3.29
N ALA A 465 -11.44 26.83 -3.30
CA ALA A 465 -11.82 25.81 -4.26
C ALA A 465 -12.33 26.44 -5.55
N SER A 466 -12.23 25.72 -6.66
CA SER A 466 -12.79 26.14 -7.94
C SER A 466 -13.94 25.23 -8.33
N PHE A 467 -15.09 25.81 -8.66
CA PHE A 467 -16.29 25.13 -9.14
C PHE A 467 -16.60 25.56 -10.57
N GLY A 468 -16.79 24.61 -11.48
CA GLY A 468 -17.35 24.89 -12.81
C GLY A 468 -16.66 24.17 -13.97
N ASP A 469 -17.33 24.19 -15.12
CA ASP A 469 -16.99 23.47 -16.35
C ASP A 469 -15.75 24.03 -17.07
N PHE A 470 -14.94 23.15 -17.66
CA PHE A 470 -13.89 23.52 -18.63
C PHE A 470 -14.41 23.65 -20.07
N LEU A 471 -15.57 23.06 -20.38
CA LEU A 471 -16.07 22.82 -21.73
C LEU A 471 -17.34 23.60 -22.10
N ASN A 472 -17.99 24.30 -21.16
CA ASN A 472 -19.19 25.11 -21.41
C ASN A 472 -20.36 24.30 -22.02
N THR A 473 -20.53 23.05 -21.59
CA THR A 473 -21.41 22.06 -22.23
C THR A 473 -22.72 21.76 -21.49
N SER A 474 -22.90 22.19 -20.24
CA SER A 474 -24.14 21.92 -19.50
C SER A 474 -24.70 23.16 -18.80
N GLY A 475 -25.93 23.53 -19.16
CA GLY A 475 -26.73 24.54 -18.47
C GLY A 475 -27.19 24.05 -17.09
N ASN A 476 -27.28 24.98 -16.13
CA ASN A 476 -27.73 24.80 -14.75
C ASN A 476 -26.92 23.79 -13.91
N GLN A 477 -25.72 24.19 -13.49
CA GLN A 477 -24.97 23.47 -12.46
C GLN A 477 -25.38 23.99 -11.07
N PHE A 478 -25.70 23.09 -10.13
CA PHE A 478 -25.94 23.43 -8.72
C PHE A 478 -24.77 22.88 -7.91
N PRO A 479 -23.74 23.71 -7.60
CA PRO A 479 -22.52 23.19 -7.00
C PRO A 479 -22.75 22.64 -5.59
N PHE A 480 -23.85 23.01 -4.93
CA PHE A 480 -24.11 22.65 -3.53
C PHE A 480 -25.54 22.15 -3.33
N ALA A 481 -25.66 21.14 -2.47
CA ALA A 481 -26.93 20.66 -1.92
C ALA A 481 -26.73 20.37 -0.43
N PHE A 482 -27.04 21.35 0.40
CA PHE A 482 -26.93 21.25 1.86
C PHE A 482 -28.31 21.32 2.49
N ASP A 483 -28.63 20.35 3.36
CA ASP A 483 -29.83 20.46 4.19
C ASP A 483 -29.70 21.59 5.22
N SER A 484 -30.79 21.93 5.92
CA SER A 484 -30.82 23.06 6.85
C SER A 484 -29.94 22.92 8.09
N THR A 485 -29.35 21.74 8.32
CA THR A 485 -28.58 21.41 9.52
C THR A 485 -27.07 21.41 9.28
N VAL A 486 -26.63 21.38 8.01
CA VAL A 486 -25.21 21.42 7.63
C VAL A 486 -24.55 22.72 8.09
N LYS A 487 -23.34 22.63 8.64
CA LYS A 487 -22.62 23.78 9.22
C LYS A 487 -21.28 23.96 8.52
N GLY A 488 -20.69 25.15 8.68
CA GLY A 488 -19.30 25.38 8.33
C GLY A 488 -19.08 26.65 7.51
N VAL A 489 -18.14 26.59 6.58
CA VAL A 489 -17.62 27.77 5.87
C VAL A 489 -17.42 27.47 4.38
N LEU A 490 -17.84 28.41 3.54
CA LEU A 490 -17.47 28.53 2.12
C LEU A 490 -16.72 29.86 1.95
N GLU A 491 -15.44 29.82 1.61
CA GLU A 491 -14.61 31.03 1.58
C GLU A 491 -13.64 31.07 0.39
N ASN A 492 -13.55 32.24 -0.27
CA ASN A 492 -12.59 32.49 -1.36
C ASN A 492 -12.69 31.48 -2.51
N CYS A 493 -13.88 30.90 -2.74
CA CYS A 493 -14.09 29.96 -3.82
C CYS A 493 -14.34 30.69 -5.14
N THR A 494 -13.92 30.10 -6.25
CA THR A 494 -14.15 30.62 -7.60
C THR A 494 -15.25 29.83 -8.30
N PHE A 495 -16.24 30.52 -8.85
CA PHE A 495 -17.34 29.93 -9.61
C PHE A 495 -17.24 30.34 -11.08
N ARG A 496 -17.03 29.38 -11.96
CA ARG A 496 -16.93 29.61 -13.42
C ARG A 496 -18.23 29.20 -14.09
N ASN A 497 -18.79 30.09 -14.92
CA ASN A 497 -19.99 29.84 -15.74
C ASN A 497 -21.23 29.38 -14.96
N ASN A 498 -21.29 29.66 -13.65
CA ASN A 498 -22.36 29.19 -12.78
C ASN A 498 -23.41 30.29 -12.57
N LEU A 499 -24.60 30.13 -13.15
CA LEU A 499 -25.66 31.14 -13.17
C LEU A 499 -26.44 31.24 -11.86
N ASN A 500 -26.37 30.24 -10.96
CA ASN A 500 -27.17 30.26 -9.73
C ASN A 500 -26.60 29.36 -8.60
N PRO A 501 -25.67 29.85 -7.77
CA PRO A 501 -25.15 29.09 -6.62
C PRO A 501 -26.14 28.97 -5.44
N GLY A 502 -27.35 29.54 -5.54
CA GLY A 502 -28.02 30.17 -4.40
C GLY A 502 -29.41 29.68 -4.00
N THR A 503 -29.75 28.39 -4.07
CA THR A 503 -31.04 27.93 -3.48
C THR A 503 -30.97 26.79 -2.45
N ASN A 504 -29.85 26.07 -2.34
CA ASN A 504 -29.71 24.93 -1.42
C ASN A 504 -28.49 25.05 -0.49
N LEU A 505 -28.24 26.26 0.02
CA LEU A 505 -27.26 26.46 1.09
C LEU A 505 -27.98 26.44 2.44
N SER A 506 -27.39 25.72 3.40
CA SER A 506 -27.86 25.74 4.79
C SER A 506 -27.78 27.17 5.37
N PRO A 507 -28.77 27.60 6.17
CA PRO A 507 -28.70 28.86 6.90
C PRO A 507 -27.56 28.89 7.94
N MET A 508 -26.99 27.73 8.29
CA MET A 508 -25.86 27.63 9.22
C MET A 508 -24.49 27.72 8.54
N MET A 509 -24.44 27.82 7.20
CA MET A 509 -23.21 28.00 6.46
C MET A 509 -22.77 29.46 6.46
N LYS A 510 -21.52 29.71 6.83
CA LYS A 510 -20.87 31.02 6.66
C LYS A 510 -20.29 31.11 5.26
N VAL A 511 -20.58 32.18 4.53
CA VAL A 511 -20.21 32.33 3.11
C VAL A 511 -19.50 33.67 2.92
N TRP A 512 -18.26 33.66 2.41
CA TRP A 512 -17.43 34.87 2.28
C TRP A 512 -16.59 34.91 1.00
N ASN A 513 -16.55 36.07 0.35
CA ASN A 513 -15.61 36.44 -0.71
C ASN A 513 -15.57 35.45 -1.89
N ASN A 514 -16.73 34.99 -2.36
CA ASN A 514 -16.80 34.01 -3.43
C ASN A 514 -16.84 34.68 -4.81
N PHE A 515 -15.86 34.39 -5.65
CA PHE A 515 -15.71 35.01 -6.96
C PHE A 515 -16.68 34.40 -7.99
N GLY A 516 -17.32 35.24 -8.81
CA GLY A 516 -18.30 34.79 -9.81
C GLY A 516 -19.73 34.68 -9.28
N VAL A 517 -19.94 34.97 -8.00
CA VAL A 517 -21.25 35.05 -7.34
C VAL A 517 -21.41 36.45 -6.76
N SER A 518 -22.61 37.04 -6.85
CA SER A 518 -22.87 38.31 -6.18
C SER A 518 -23.06 38.07 -4.68
N ASP A 519 -22.06 38.42 -3.87
CA ASP A 519 -22.14 38.47 -2.40
C ASP A 519 -22.86 39.73 -1.88
N TRP A 520 -23.32 40.59 -2.78
CA TRP A 520 -24.06 41.80 -2.45
C TRP A 520 -25.53 41.49 -2.20
N LYS A 521 -26.04 41.96 -1.06
CA LYS A 521 -27.45 41.90 -0.66
C LYS A 521 -28.04 43.29 -0.77
N ASP A 522 -29.23 43.39 -1.34
CA ASP A 522 -29.99 44.63 -1.35
C ASP A 522 -30.57 44.94 0.03
N TYR A 523 -30.72 46.22 0.36
CA TYR A 523 -31.42 46.69 1.56
C TYR A 523 -32.07 48.05 1.30
N VAL A 524 -33.00 48.46 2.16
CA VAL A 524 -33.67 49.76 2.05
C VAL A 524 -33.21 50.68 3.19
N PRO A 525 -32.33 51.67 2.94
CA PRO A 525 -31.88 52.61 3.95
C PRO A 525 -32.95 53.67 4.25
N THR A 526 -32.93 54.21 5.47
CA THR A 526 -33.57 55.49 5.78
C THR A 526 -32.72 56.64 5.25
N VAL A 527 -33.35 57.75 4.87
CA VAL A 527 -32.66 58.95 4.38
C VAL A 527 -33.26 60.15 5.08
N VAL A 528 -32.49 60.80 5.95
CA VAL A 528 -32.96 61.94 6.75
C VAL A 528 -31.92 63.05 6.76
N ALA A 529 -32.37 64.31 6.80
CA ALA A 529 -31.48 65.43 7.09
C ALA A 529 -31.31 65.56 8.61
N THR A 530 -30.14 65.99 9.07
CA THR A 530 -29.88 66.24 10.50
C THR A 530 -30.62 67.48 11.01
N GLY A 531 -31.01 68.39 10.12
CA GLY A 531 -31.87 69.53 10.41
C GLY A 531 -32.96 69.68 9.35
N GLY A 532 -34.18 70.02 9.76
CA GLY A 532 -35.33 70.12 8.84
C GLY A 532 -35.78 68.77 8.28
N MET A 533 -36.47 68.79 7.13
CA MET A 533 -37.09 67.59 6.55
C MET A 533 -36.83 67.51 5.04
N ILE A 534 -36.26 66.38 4.60
CA ILE A 534 -36.26 65.95 3.20
C ILE A 534 -37.67 65.46 2.86
N THR A 535 -38.30 66.07 1.86
CA THR A 535 -39.69 65.77 1.50
C THR A 535 -39.79 64.53 0.60
N THR A 536 -38.87 64.38 -0.34
CA THR A 536 -38.86 63.24 -1.27
C THR A 536 -37.44 62.82 -1.60
N SER A 537 -37.12 61.54 -1.35
CA SER A 537 -35.87 60.89 -1.75
C SER A 537 -36.16 59.56 -2.44
N VAL A 538 -35.30 59.16 -3.36
CA VAL A 538 -35.36 57.88 -4.06
C VAL A 538 -34.04 57.14 -3.86
N VAL A 539 -34.09 55.97 -3.24
CA VAL A 539 -32.92 55.07 -3.17
C VAL A 539 -32.75 54.43 -4.55
N ARG A 540 -31.70 54.82 -5.27
CA ARG A 540 -31.39 54.31 -6.62
C ARG A 540 -30.76 52.93 -6.56
N SER A 541 -29.87 52.71 -5.59
CA SER A 541 -29.31 51.41 -5.26
C SER A 541 -28.83 51.42 -3.83
N ALA A 542 -29.04 50.36 -3.08
CA ALA A 542 -28.46 50.21 -1.76
C ALA A 542 -28.18 48.74 -1.53
N SER A 543 -26.90 48.41 -1.50
CA SER A 543 -26.46 47.04 -1.28
C SER A 543 -25.32 47.00 -0.29
N TYR A 544 -25.20 45.86 0.38
CA TYR A 544 -24.14 45.60 1.32
C TYR A 544 -23.62 44.19 1.12
N LYS A 545 -22.35 43.99 1.43
CA LYS A 545 -21.77 42.66 1.57
C LYS A 545 -21.14 42.54 2.93
N VAL A 546 -21.20 41.34 3.48
CA VAL A 546 -20.62 41.02 4.79
C VAL A 546 -19.51 40.00 4.57
N SER A 547 -18.32 40.32 5.05
CA SER A 547 -17.15 39.45 5.01
C SER A 547 -16.59 39.36 6.42
N LYS A 548 -16.85 38.24 7.10
CA LYS A 548 -16.51 38.06 8.52
C LYS A 548 -17.07 39.21 9.37
N GLU A 549 -16.21 39.98 10.04
CA GLU A 549 -16.57 41.14 10.88
C GLU A 549 -16.62 42.47 10.09
N GLU A 550 -16.47 42.44 8.77
CA GLU A 550 -16.46 43.63 7.93
C GLU A 550 -17.71 43.72 7.07
N VAL A 551 -18.32 44.90 7.04
CA VAL A 551 -19.45 45.22 6.16
C VAL A 551 -19.00 46.30 5.19
N THR A 552 -19.13 46.03 3.90
CA THR A 552 -18.98 47.06 2.85
C THR A 552 -20.36 47.41 2.34
N ILE A 553 -20.66 48.71 2.33
CA ILE A 553 -21.91 49.25 1.79
C ILE A 553 -21.61 50.05 0.54
N ASN A 554 -22.47 49.90 -0.46
CA ASN A 554 -22.61 50.81 -1.59
C ASN A 554 -24.02 51.36 -1.59
N VAL A 555 -24.16 52.68 -1.57
CA VAL A 555 -25.46 53.35 -1.60
C VAL A 555 -25.47 54.48 -2.62
N ALA A 556 -26.57 54.58 -3.35
CA ALA A 556 -26.90 55.66 -4.24
C ALA A 556 -28.30 56.20 -3.89
N VAL A 557 -28.38 57.46 -3.46
CA VAL A 557 -29.63 58.11 -3.08
C VAL A 557 -29.81 59.37 -3.90
N GLU A 558 -30.93 59.50 -4.58
CA GLU A 558 -31.36 60.73 -5.20
C GLU A 558 -32.27 61.52 -4.26
N ILE A 559 -31.97 62.80 -4.08
CA ILE A 559 -32.89 63.71 -3.41
C ILE A 559 -33.72 64.43 -4.47
N VAL A 560 -35.00 64.05 -4.54
CA VAL A 560 -35.95 64.60 -5.50
C VAL A 560 -36.48 65.94 -5.00
N ALA A 561 -36.73 66.07 -3.69
CA ALA A 561 -37.16 67.32 -3.07
C ALA A 561 -36.56 67.47 -1.66
N ASN A 562 -35.70 68.48 -1.49
CA ASN A 562 -35.00 68.74 -0.22
C ASN A 562 -35.93 69.29 0.88
N GLY A 563 -37.03 69.95 0.53
CA GLY A 563 -37.92 70.57 1.52
C GLY A 563 -37.20 71.61 2.39
N THR A 564 -37.19 71.41 3.70
CA THR A 564 -36.49 72.25 4.69
C THR A 564 -35.16 71.64 5.17
N GLY A 565 -34.71 70.55 4.53
CA GLY A 565 -33.49 69.84 4.90
C GLY A 565 -32.24 70.73 4.91
N SER A 566 -31.44 70.61 5.96
CA SER A 566 -30.20 71.36 6.22
C SER A 566 -29.24 70.56 7.12
N GLY A 567 -28.01 71.04 7.29
CA GLY A 567 -27.00 70.40 8.14
C GLY A 567 -26.19 69.34 7.39
N GLN A 568 -26.51 68.06 7.58
CA GLN A 568 -25.89 66.88 6.97
C GLN A 568 -26.99 65.85 6.63
N ILE A 569 -26.66 64.80 5.87
CA ILE A 569 -27.62 63.74 5.51
C ILE A 569 -27.21 62.45 6.19
N ASP A 570 -28.09 61.87 6.99
CA ASP A 570 -27.90 60.56 7.61
C ASP A 570 -28.60 59.49 6.75
N ILE A 571 -27.81 58.48 6.36
CA ILE A 571 -28.27 57.29 5.62
C ILE A 571 -28.21 56.09 6.55
N GLY A 572 -29.34 55.42 6.78
CA GLY A 572 -29.41 54.26 7.67
C GLY A 572 -28.59 53.05 7.15
N LEU A 573 -27.93 52.33 8.06
CA LEU A 573 -27.25 51.07 7.77
C LEU A 573 -28.25 49.90 7.70
N PRO A 574 -27.87 48.75 7.11
CA PRO A 574 -28.66 47.52 7.14
C PRO A 574 -29.00 47.11 8.59
N ALA A 575 -30.24 46.69 8.82
CA ALA A 575 -30.70 46.28 10.15
C ALA A 575 -29.85 45.12 10.70
N GLY A 576 -29.42 45.23 11.96
CA GLY A 576 -28.56 44.23 12.63
C GLY A 576 -27.06 44.36 12.34
N TYR A 577 -26.64 45.29 11.46
CA TYR A 577 -25.25 45.49 11.08
C TYR A 577 -24.70 46.85 11.53
N GLY A 578 -24.94 47.22 12.79
CA GLY A 578 -24.42 48.45 13.38
C GLY A 578 -22.89 48.40 13.59
N ALA A 579 -22.21 49.51 13.33
CA ALA A 579 -20.76 49.59 13.44
C ALA A 579 -20.28 49.59 14.91
N THR A 580 -19.15 48.92 15.17
CA THR A 580 -18.47 48.91 16.48
C THR A 580 -17.35 49.93 16.58
N GLN A 581 -16.90 50.47 15.44
CA GLN A 581 -15.78 51.39 15.34
C GLN A 581 -16.11 52.54 14.39
N THR A 582 -15.41 53.66 14.56
CA THR A 582 -15.51 54.80 13.64
C THR A 582 -14.95 54.39 12.28
N ALA A 583 -15.66 54.75 11.21
CA ALA A 583 -15.25 54.47 9.83
C ALA A 583 -15.49 55.69 8.96
N THR A 584 -14.70 55.83 7.90
CA THR A 584 -14.84 56.92 6.91
C THR A 584 -14.86 56.35 5.51
N GLY A 585 -15.82 56.81 4.71
CA GLY A 585 -16.01 56.48 3.31
C GLY A 585 -15.95 57.73 2.45
N GLN A 586 -15.70 57.52 1.16
CA GLN A 586 -15.69 58.58 0.17
C GLN A 586 -16.90 58.42 -0.74
N GLY A 587 -17.44 59.54 -1.19
CA GLY A 587 -18.58 59.58 -2.09
C GLY A 587 -18.48 60.74 -3.07
N ILE A 588 -19.41 60.76 -4.01
CA ILE A 588 -19.54 61.86 -4.97
C ILE A 588 -20.99 62.23 -5.14
N ARG A 589 -21.22 63.54 -5.25
CA ARG A 589 -22.49 64.10 -5.71
C ARG A 589 -22.50 64.16 -7.23
N ILE A 590 -23.49 63.55 -7.85
CA ILE A 590 -23.71 63.56 -9.29
C ILE A 590 -24.85 64.54 -9.57
N GLY A 591 -24.53 65.67 -10.21
CA GLY A 591 -25.41 66.82 -10.45
C GLY A 591 -24.63 68.03 -10.99
N SER A 592 -25.25 69.22 -11.07
CA SER A 592 -24.77 70.39 -11.83
C SER A 592 -23.43 71.00 -11.38
N ASN A 593 -22.84 70.54 -10.27
CA ASN A 593 -21.50 70.87 -9.78
C ASN A 593 -21.05 69.79 -8.77
N GLY A 594 -20.57 68.63 -9.26
CA GLY A 594 -20.23 67.48 -8.42
C GLY A 594 -19.04 67.75 -7.48
N LYS A 595 -19.33 67.89 -6.18
CA LYS A 595 -18.32 67.97 -5.12
C LYS A 595 -18.04 66.59 -4.50
N ALA A 596 -16.81 66.40 -4.02
CA ALA A 596 -16.45 65.24 -3.20
C ALA A 596 -17.26 65.25 -1.89
N LEU A 597 -17.73 64.07 -1.49
CA LEU A 597 -18.45 63.85 -0.25
C LEU A 597 -17.61 63.00 0.69
N ILE A 598 -17.73 63.27 1.98
CA ILE A 598 -17.21 62.41 3.04
C ILE A 598 -18.41 61.81 3.76
N GLY A 599 -18.40 60.48 3.88
CA GLY A 599 -19.31 59.73 4.74
C GLY A 599 -18.54 59.28 5.99
N ASP A 600 -19.09 59.47 7.18
CA ASP A 600 -18.52 58.88 8.39
C ASP A 600 -19.56 58.19 9.26
N ILE A 601 -19.13 57.10 9.89
CA ILE A 601 -19.86 56.38 10.94
C ILE A 601 -19.08 56.62 12.22
N GLN A 602 -19.76 56.98 13.30
CA GLN A 602 -19.15 57.19 14.62
C GLN A 602 -19.83 56.29 15.66
N GLN A 603 -19.12 56.00 16.75
CA GLN A 603 -19.58 55.05 17.77
C GLN A 603 -20.85 55.49 18.50
N ASP A 604 -21.11 56.79 18.59
CA ASP A 604 -22.34 57.37 19.16
C ASP A 604 -23.55 57.28 18.21
N ARG A 605 -23.31 56.95 16.94
CA ARG A 605 -24.32 56.77 15.88
C ARG A 605 -24.02 55.54 15.02
N PRO A 606 -24.02 54.34 15.63
CA PRO A 606 -23.50 53.13 15.01
C PRO A 606 -24.37 52.62 13.85
N ASN A 607 -25.57 53.17 13.65
CA ASN A 607 -26.55 52.66 12.69
C ASN A 607 -26.74 53.57 11.46
N GLN A 608 -25.88 54.56 11.23
CA GLN A 608 -26.04 55.50 10.11
C GLN A 608 -24.72 56.06 9.57
N ILE A 609 -24.67 56.28 8.26
CA ILE A 609 -23.61 57.01 7.55
C ILE A 609 -24.02 58.47 7.48
N ARG A 610 -23.18 59.38 7.99
CA ARG A 610 -23.40 60.82 7.88
C ARG A 610 -22.62 61.38 6.72
N VAL A 611 -23.35 61.91 5.76
CA VAL A 611 -22.83 62.44 4.51
C VAL A 611 -22.77 63.96 4.57
N ARG A 612 -21.58 64.48 4.26
CA ARG A 612 -21.28 65.92 4.16
C ARG A 612 -20.40 66.20 2.95
N GLN A 613 -20.37 67.45 2.49
CA GLN A 613 -19.36 67.86 1.51
C GLN A 613 -17.95 67.78 2.14
N TYR A 614 -16.92 67.65 1.32
CA TYR A 614 -15.52 67.61 1.80
C TYR A 614 -15.14 68.83 2.66
N ASP A 615 -15.73 70.00 2.36
CA ASP A 615 -15.56 71.26 3.12
C ASP A 615 -16.43 71.35 4.40
N GLY A 616 -17.15 70.27 4.74
CA GLY A 616 -18.02 70.17 5.92
C GLY A 616 -19.44 70.73 5.74
N THR A 617 -19.76 71.32 4.59
CA THR A 617 -21.07 71.95 4.33
C THR A 617 -22.15 70.92 3.95
N TYR A 618 -23.42 71.36 3.96
CA TYR A 618 -24.57 70.52 3.62
C TYR A 618 -24.46 70.01 2.17
N PRO A 619 -24.69 68.71 1.89
CA PRO A 619 -24.53 68.14 0.55
C PRO A 619 -25.36 68.80 -0.56
N LEU A 620 -26.51 69.43 -0.23
CA LEU A 620 -27.40 70.09 -1.19
C LEU A 620 -27.25 71.61 -1.15
N GLN A 621 -27.57 72.29 -2.25
CA GLN A 621 -27.72 73.74 -2.22
C GLN A 621 -28.94 74.12 -1.37
N ASN A 622 -28.72 75.01 -0.41
CA ASN A 622 -29.67 75.39 0.62
C ASN A 622 -30.76 76.36 0.10
N ASN A 623 -31.46 75.99 -0.98
CA ASN A 623 -32.34 76.88 -1.72
C ASN A 623 -33.77 76.33 -1.86
N GLY A 624 -34.48 76.21 -0.73
CA GLY A 624 -35.94 75.98 -0.70
C GLY A 624 -36.41 74.71 -1.40
N SER A 625 -37.73 74.61 -1.60
CA SER A 625 -38.48 73.47 -2.16
C SER A 625 -38.21 73.16 -3.64
N VAL A 626 -36.95 73.25 -4.08
CA VAL A 626 -36.53 73.04 -5.47
C VAL A 626 -36.20 71.56 -5.69
N ALA A 627 -36.62 71.04 -6.83
CA ALA A 627 -36.21 69.72 -7.29
C ALA A 627 -34.71 69.73 -7.57
N THR A 628 -33.93 69.05 -6.74
CA THR A 628 -32.46 69.04 -6.86
C THR A 628 -31.98 68.04 -7.91
N GLY A 629 -32.64 66.89 -8.02
CA GLY A 629 -32.23 65.79 -8.92
C GLY A 629 -30.82 65.24 -8.63
N ASP A 630 -30.18 65.69 -7.56
CA ASP A 630 -28.83 65.32 -7.19
C ASP A 630 -28.81 63.89 -6.66
N THR A 631 -27.92 63.07 -7.22
CA THR A 631 -27.67 61.71 -6.74
C THR A 631 -26.39 61.68 -5.92
N PHE A 632 -26.47 61.17 -4.71
CA PHE A 632 -25.33 60.90 -3.85
C PHE A 632 -24.93 59.45 -3.98
N THR A 633 -23.66 59.20 -4.27
CA THR A 633 -23.09 57.85 -4.22
C THR A 633 -22.05 57.79 -3.12
N MET A 634 -22.04 56.71 -2.34
CA MET A 634 -21.15 56.51 -1.21
C MET A 634 -20.76 55.04 -1.10
N SER A 635 -19.48 54.81 -0.80
CA SER A 635 -18.98 53.49 -0.39
C SER A 635 -18.23 53.61 0.93
N ILE A 636 -18.53 52.72 1.86
CA ILE A 636 -17.88 52.67 3.16
C ILE A 636 -17.73 51.22 3.64
N THR A 637 -16.57 50.91 4.21
CA THR A 637 -16.32 49.64 4.90
C THR A 637 -16.12 49.91 6.38
N TYR A 638 -16.78 49.12 7.23
CA TYR A 638 -16.71 49.26 8.68
C TYR A 638 -16.79 47.90 9.36
N ARG A 639 -16.45 47.87 10.66
CA ARG A 639 -16.49 46.66 11.47
C ARG A 639 -17.77 46.55 12.29
N ILE A 640 -18.27 45.33 12.43
CA ILE A 640 -19.41 44.97 13.28
C ILE A 640 -18.92 44.16 14.49
N ALA A 641 -19.82 43.73 15.36
CA ALA A 641 -19.50 42.79 16.43
C ALA A 641 -19.26 41.37 15.83
N PRO A 642 -18.43 40.53 16.48
CA PRO A 642 -18.13 39.16 16.03
C PRO A 642 -19.35 38.24 15.87
#